data_AF-A0A1Y1X183-F1
#
_entry.id   AF-A0A1Y1X183-F1
#
_cell.length_a   1.000
_cell.length_b   1.000
_cell.length_c   1.000
_cell.angle_alpha   90.00
_cell.angle_beta   90.00
_cell.angle_gamma   90.00
#
_symmetry.space_group_name_H-M   'P 1'
#
loop_
_entity.id
_entity.type
_entity.pdbx_description
1 polymer ?
#
loop_
_entity_poly.entity_id
_entity_poly.type
_entity_poly.pdbx_seq_one_letter_code
_entity_poly.pdbx_strand_id
1 'polypeptide(L)'
;MKFFINYLIYSTDIRKNLNQILNVYSYDIKIKNDEQSMLNFVDTINNLYSNDIIKINLCESSYKIAIKGTNQFNVRTSLIFYSEKGAILDFQNQSKGTFNFQINVENVEVIFKNITFTNYNGILDEETMFIISTLNENNKYTFKFENCIFKDNTGTIFYNRVGCTKLIQSNPQIIFNNCQFLNSDEIFTVFHIQDYYNLVKSCECNNIYFDNCSFNNIKTLGTLGSGNVLLDNCKYYYRSTNYYSAIIDSSNYRNKVILKNSKLENINVEYNAPLFALRKASFEIINTTFHNCHTYSGYLVYYKAGISTSDEPTYLTIKDSKFDDISSLLDGVDNQFCISNCTFHNITSVSPIPIIINSPNSVIDIFDTDFVNVISYKGSLFDEDSNYTFKNVEFMNITVNSKAMVKAMYKSVSFENCKFNNILCNGDMDDSSLIKITSSEYGNEINMKDIYINNCKTNGNLIEIDGDQSIINFSNITISNISSYGSIISNKSIMSKISMEKASIFNNKNVNKLKCGLIENNFNVEISVKDSSINDNTIKNNGGSFCFINNDSINMKIFSSIFKNNYGLNGGSIYIHKMINKTGELIDNSIEIYDTQFINNKAEYYGGAIYIGNELINDVKVRNTFFIGNHAYAGGAIYTNNIYKKELFKSNINNKFQNNTSESHGVNFATDPFMISLISPKVNNLTISSGEGSLLKFSLIDEYGNIVQDMSRHYNIGSLKLNIENSLLKKSVDYDITGNVCYFSKGICELNNFKIYTLKPHPEPLKLVLSLDNKNIDISDKYINVVVKNCDEEQIKMVNSKYFYYCENPICDDNCPVENKTAICVKGENNLKNNINLNYCECVKGWKEEGCKEKEYIEKR
;
A
#
# COMPACT_ATOMS: atom_id res chain seq x y z
N MET A 1 0.09 39.05 -55.77
CA MET A 1 1.35 38.25 -55.71
C MET A 1 1.12 36.74 -55.89
N LYS A 2 0.13 36.11 -55.21
CA LYS A 2 -0.26 34.70 -55.47
C LYS A 2 -0.72 34.39 -56.92
N PHE A 3 -1.26 35.37 -57.64
CA PHE A 3 -1.66 35.21 -59.05
C PHE A 3 -0.48 35.29 -60.04
N PHE A 4 0.65 35.89 -59.65
CA PHE A 4 1.86 35.97 -60.49
C PHE A 4 2.73 34.71 -60.36
N ILE A 5 2.63 34.00 -59.23
CA ILE A 5 3.41 32.79 -58.95
C ILE A 5 2.88 31.57 -59.73
N ASN A 6 1.58 31.49 -60.04
CA ASN A 6 1.03 30.37 -60.81
C ASN A 6 1.38 30.42 -62.32
N TYR A 7 1.72 31.59 -62.87
CA TYR A 7 2.13 31.70 -64.27
C TYR A 7 3.61 31.32 -64.50
N LEU A 8 4.42 31.35 -63.43
CA LEU A 8 5.86 31.05 -63.47
C LEU A 8 6.19 29.55 -63.37
N ILE A 9 5.20 28.69 -63.13
CA ILE A 9 5.40 27.25 -62.89
C ILE A 9 5.57 26.42 -64.19
N TYR A 10 5.34 26.99 -65.38
CA TYR A 10 5.38 26.24 -66.65
C TYR A 10 6.52 26.58 -67.62
N SER A 11 7.52 27.40 -67.24
CA SER A 11 8.66 27.72 -68.11
C SER A 11 9.99 27.20 -67.57
N THR A 12 10.56 26.21 -68.25
CA THR A 12 11.91 25.69 -68.02
C THR A 12 13.02 26.73 -68.23
N ASP A 13 12.78 27.77 -69.04
CA ASP A 13 13.75 28.84 -69.29
C ASP A 13 13.89 29.81 -68.11
N ILE A 14 12.86 29.96 -67.28
CA ILE A 14 12.94 30.83 -66.11
C ILE A 14 13.76 30.18 -64.99
N ARG A 15 13.75 28.84 -64.85
CA ARG A 15 14.68 28.14 -63.95
C ARG A 15 16.15 28.34 -64.36
N LYS A 16 16.42 28.37 -65.66
CA LYS A 16 17.78 28.56 -66.19
C LYS A 16 18.26 30.01 -65.98
N ASN A 17 17.38 30.99 -66.17
CA ASN A 17 17.66 32.41 -65.90
C ASN A 17 17.74 32.76 -64.39
N LEU A 18 16.96 32.10 -63.52
CA LEU A 18 17.09 32.28 -62.07
C LEU A 18 18.44 31.77 -61.56
N ASN A 19 18.92 30.63 -62.08
CA ASN A 19 20.27 30.13 -61.77
C ASN A 19 21.37 31.07 -62.30
N GLN A 20 21.15 31.75 -63.43
CA GLN A 20 22.08 32.76 -63.94
C GLN A 20 22.05 34.05 -63.12
N ILE A 21 20.90 34.52 -62.64
CA ILE A 21 20.78 35.71 -61.77
C ILE A 21 21.36 35.45 -60.39
N LEU A 22 21.13 34.28 -59.79
CA LEU A 22 21.77 33.89 -58.52
C LEU A 22 23.31 33.80 -58.63
N ASN A 23 23.83 33.41 -59.79
CA ASN A 23 25.28 33.40 -60.04
C ASN A 23 25.91 34.81 -60.12
N VAL A 24 25.12 35.89 -60.28
CA VAL A 24 25.64 37.27 -60.28
C VAL A 24 25.96 37.76 -58.85
N TYR A 25 25.40 37.13 -57.81
CA TYR A 25 25.54 37.56 -56.42
C TYR A 25 26.38 36.63 -55.53
N SER A 26 26.92 35.53 -56.08
CA SER A 26 27.81 34.62 -55.34
C SER A 26 29.23 34.62 -55.90
N TYR A 27 30.24 34.73 -55.03
CA TYR A 27 31.66 34.69 -55.42
C TYR A 27 32.31 33.38 -54.95
N ASP A 28 32.84 32.58 -55.88
CA ASP A 28 33.52 31.30 -55.61
C ASP A 28 35.04 31.47 -55.52
N ILE A 29 35.64 31.05 -54.40
CA ILE A 29 37.09 31.08 -54.14
C ILE A 29 37.59 29.67 -53.93
N LYS A 30 38.75 29.35 -54.51
CA LYS A 30 39.48 28.10 -54.23
C LYS A 30 40.66 28.37 -53.32
N ILE A 31 40.73 27.66 -52.20
CA ILE A 31 41.84 27.76 -51.25
C ILE A 31 42.82 26.61 -51.48
N LYS A 32 44.11 26.96 -51.62
CA LYS A 32 45.22 25.99 -51.71
C LYS A 32 45.76 25.68 -50.32
N ASN A 33 46.22 24.46 -50.11
CA ASN A 33 46.87 24.04 -48.86
C ASN A 33 48.38 24.36 -48.87
N ASP A 34 48.72 25.64 -49.01
CA ASP A 34 50.07 26.13 -48.75
C ASP A 34 50.05 27.10 -47.57
N GLU A 35 51.16 27.20 -46.83
CA GLU A 35 51.25 27.98 -45.59
C GLU A 35 50.84 29.44 -45.79
N GLN A 36 51.26 30.05 -46.91
CA GLN A 36 50.95 31.46 -47.18
C GLN A 36 49.46 31.67 -47.50
N SER A 37 48.87 30.78 -48.30
CA SER A 37 47.43 30.76 -48.56
C SER A 37 46.63 30.60 -47.27
N MET A 38 47.03 29.68 -46.39
CA MET A 38 46.36 29.43 -45.11
C MET A 38 46.61 30.52 -44.06
N LEU A 39 47.72 31.26 -44.11
CA LEU A 39 47.90 32.45 -43.27
C LEU A 39 46.99 33.60 -43.71
N ASN A 40 46.82 33.79 -45.01
CA ASN A 40 46.11 34.95 -45.58
C ASN A 40 44.63 34.68 -45.92
N PHE A 41 44.12 33.46 -45.71
CA PHE A 41 42.80 33.09 -46.24
C PHE A 41 41.67 33.92 -45.62
N VAL A 42 41.76 34.24 -44.33
CA VAL A 42 40.76 35.05 -43.64
C VAL A 42 40.78 36.49 -44.13
N ASP A 43 41.97 37.08 -44.31
CA ASP A 43 42.10 38.43 -44.89
C ASP A 43 41.55 38.47 -46.32
N THR A 44 41.77 37.40 -47.09
CA THR A 44 41.20 37.26 -48.44
C THR A 44 39.67 37.27 -48.41
N ILE A 45 39.05 36.51 -47.50
CA ILE A 45 37.59 36.49 -47.33
C ILE A 45 37.07 37.84 -46.82
N ASN A 46 37.76 38.44 -45.85
CA ASN A 46 37.40 39.74 -45.27
C ASN A 46 37.42 40.89 -46.29
N ASN A 47 38.14 40.76 -47.40
CA ASN A 47 38.21 41.79 -48.44
C ASN A 47 37.12 41.65 -49.52
N LEU A 48 36.28 40.61 -49.49
CA LEU A 48 35.32 40.27 -50.55
C LEU A 48 33.85 40.61 -50.22
N TYR A 49 33.62 41.47 -49.22
CA TYR A 49 32.30 41.81 -48.67
C TYR A 49 31.36 42.60 -49.58
N SER A 50 31.73 42.88 -50.84
CA SER A 50 30.79 43.47 -51.81
C SER A 50 29.80 42.47 -52.40
N ASN A 51 29.91 41.17 -52.08
CA ASN A 51 29.03 40.10 -52.58
C ASN A 51 28.06 39.65 -51.48
N ASP A 52 26.89 39.12 -51.87
CA ASP A 52 25.85 38.62 -50.94
C ASP A 52 26.15 37.21 -50.40
N ILE A 53 26.90 36.41 -51.18
CA ILE A 53 27.33 35.06 -50.80
C ILE A 53 28.77 34.85 -51.25
N ILE A 54 29.62 34.33 -50.35
CA ILE A 54 30.97 33.88 -50.68
C ILE A 54 31.04 32.37 -50.48
N LYS A 55 31.45 31.64 -51.51
CA LYS A 55 31.63 30.20 -51.50
C LYS A 55 33.12 29.87 -51.48
N ILE A 56 33.55 29.14 -50.47
CA ILE A 56 34.94 28.77 -50.22
C ILE A 56 35.09 27.26 -50.49
N ASN A 57 35.69 26.94 -51.64
CA ASN A 57 35.93 25.57 -52.08
C ASN A 57 37.28 25.06 -51.56
N LEU A 58 37.19 24.06 -50.67
CA LEU A 58 38.31 23.29 -50.14
C LEU A 58 38.57 22.08 -51.05
N CYS A 59 39.27 22.34 -52.16
CA CYS A 59 39.48 21.39 -53.25
C CYS A 59 40.53 20.28 -52.99
N GLU A 60 41.35 20.43 -51.94
CA GLU A 60 42.34 19.46 -51.49
C GLU A 60 41.78 18.57 -50.36
N SER A 61 42.39 17.41 -50.13
CA SER A 61 41.90 16.45 -49.13
C SER A 61 42.24 16.82 -47.68
N SER A 62 43.25 17.66 -47.47
CA SER A 62 43.70 18.06 -46.13
C SER A 62 44.27 19.47 -46.18
N TYR A 63 44.07 20.21 -45.09
CA TYR A 63 44.53 21.58 -44.87
C TYR A 63 45.07 21.70 -43.45
N LYS A 64 46.27 22.25 -43.31
CA LYS A 64 46.85 22.55 -41.98
C LYS A 64 46.47 23.96 -41.57
N ILE A 65 45.74 24.10 -40.47
CA ILE A 65 45.33 25.42 -39.98
C ILE A 65 46.55 26.17 -39.45
N ALA A 66 46.74 27.41 -39.92
CA ALA A 66 47.88 28.23 -39.56
C ALA A 66 47.79 28.69 -38.09
N ILE A 67 48.85 28.41 -37.33
CA ILE A 67 48.96 28.69 -35.88
C ILE A 67 49.13 30.20 -35.61
N LYS A 68 49.71 30.94 -36.57
CA LYS A 68 50.05 32.37 -36.46
C LYS A 68 48.99 33.31 -37.07
N GLY A 69 47.94 32.77 -37.69
CA GLY A 69 46.88 33.58 -38.29
C GLY A 69 45.97 34.18 -37.22
N THR A 70 45.40 35.36 -37.49
CA THR A 70 44.38 35.97 -36.63
C THR A 70 43.05 35.21 -36.67
N ASN A 71 42.78 34.50 -37.78
CA ASN A 71 41.61 33.67 -38.03
C ASN A 71 40.26 34.32 -37.66
N GLN A 72 40.20 35.66 -37.76
CA GLN A 72 39.04 36.47 -37.39
C GLN A 72 38.20 36.87 -38.62
N PHE A 73 37.01 36.31 -38.74
CA PHE A 73 36.03 36.58 -39.78
C PHE A 73 35.05 37.66 -39.32
N ASN A 74 35.03 38.79 -40.02
CA ASN A 74 34.06 39.86 -39.79
C ASN A 74 32.82 39.67 -40.68
N VAL A 75 31.96 38.71 -40.33
CA VAL A 75 30.86 38.23 -41.18
C VAL A 75 29.88 39.35 -41.50
N ARG A 76 29.94 39.86 -42.74
CA ARG A 76 28.99 40.84 -43.32
C ARG A 76 28.12 40.24 -44.42
N THR A 77 28.48 39.05 -44.89
CA THR A 77 27.88 38.33 -46.01
C THR A 77 27.81 36.85 -45.66
N SER A 78 26.98 36.08 -46.36
CA SER A 78 26.87 34.65 -46.09
C SER A 78 28.11 33.91 -46.61
N LEU A 79 28.66 32.99 -45.82
CA LEU A 79 29.88 32.24 -46.12
C LEU A 79 29.55 30.75 -46.25
N ILE A 80 30.02 30.10 -47.31
CA ILE A 80 29.80 28.65 -47.53
C ILE A 80 31.14 27.97 -47.75
N PHE A 81 31.67 27.32 -46.72
CA PHE A 81 32.82 26.44 -46.79
C PHE A 81 32.37 25.04 -47.21
N TYR A 82 32.92 24.51 -48.30
CA TYR A 82 32.56 23.17 -48.75
C TYR A 82 33.72 22.42 -49.37
N SER A 83 33.65 21.09 -49.30
CA SER A 83 34.52 20.19 -50.07
C SER A 83 33.70 19.12 -50.77
N GLU A 84 33.97 18.89 -52.05
CA GLU A 84 33.38 17.76 -52.77
C GLU A 84 34.05 16.43 -52.39
N LYS A 85 35.30 16.47 -51.91
CA LYS A 85 36.11 15.28 -51.62
C LYS A 85 36.15 14.90 -50.14
N GLY A 86 35.60 15.74 -49.26
CA GLY A 86 35.74 15.59 -47.82
C GLY A 86 37.08 16.13 -47.34
N ALA A 87 37.19 17.45 -47.18
CA ALA A 87 38.44 18.08 -46.75
C ALA A 87 38.65 17.91 -45.24
N ILE A 88 39.89 17.66 -44.82
CA ILE A 88 40.30 17.61 -43.41
C ILE A 88 40.96 18.94 -43.04
N LEU A 89 40.41 19.67 -42.08
CA LEU A 89 41.04 20.81 -41.42
C LEU A 89 41.75 20.31 -40.15
N ASP A 90 43.08 20.21 -40.22
CA ASP A 90 43.94 19.72 -39.15
C ASP A 90 44.52 20.89 -38.34
N PHE A 91 44.19 20.95 -37.05
CA PHE A 91 44.66 21.96 -36.11
C PHE A 91 46.02 21.62 -35.46
N GLN A 92 46.65 20.53 -35.89
CA GLN A 92 48.05 20.20 -35.58
C GLN A 92 48.34 20.02 -34.08
N ASN A 93 47.34 19.59 -33.29
CA ASN A 93 47.38 19.47 -31.83
C ASN A 93 47.77 20.78 -31.14
N GLN A 94 47.34 21.92 -31.70
CA GLN A 94 47.52 23.24 -31.12
C GLN A 94 46.18 23.87 -30.77
N SER A 95 46.15 24.67 -29.71
CA SER A 95 45.02 25.58 -29.41
C SER A 95 45.03 26.83 -30.29
N LYS A 96 46.22 27.25 -30.71
CA LYS A 96 46.44 28.38 -31.61
C LYS A 96 45.97 28.00 -33.01
N GLY A 97 44.83 28.54 -33.43
CA GLY A 97 44.17 28.18 -34.68
C GLY A 97 42.66 28.43 -34.69
N THR A 98 42.07 28.83 -33.56
CA THR A 98 40.66 29.20 -33.38
C THR A 98 40.10 30.02 -34.53
N PHE A 99 38.93 29.63 -35.04
CA PHE A 99 38.14 30.46 -35.94
C PHE A 99 37.24 31.40 -35.14
N ASN A 100 37.44 32.71 -35.28
CA ASN A 100 36.67 33.73 -34.58
C ASN A 100 35.73 34.45 -35.53
N PHE A 101 34.42 34.23 -35.41
CA PHE A 101 33.38 34.85 -36.20
C PHE A 101 32.71 35.99 -35.42
N GLN A 102 32.86 37.21 -35.93
CA GLN A 102 32.16 38.39 -35.42
C GLN A 102 31.00 38.74 -36.35
N ILE A 103 29.76 38.55 -35.89
CA ILE A 103 28.56 38.89 -36.65
C ILE A 103 28.01 40.23 -36.18
N ASN A 104 28.03 41.22 -37.08
CA ASN A 104 27.54 42.57 -36.83
C ASN A 104 26.37 42.96 -37.73
N VAL A 105 25.84 42.04 -38.54
CA VAL A 105 24.73 42.27 -39.48
C VAL A 105 23.65 41.20 -39.34
N GLU A 106 22.46 41.49 -39.85
CA GLU A 106 21.33 40.55 -39.86
C GLU A 106 21.30 39.69 -41.13
N ASN A 107 20.65 38.53 -41.05
CA ASN A 107 20.37 37.59 -42.14
C ASN A 107 21.63 37.01 -42.80
N VAL A 108 22.67 36.71 -42.00
CA VAL A 108 23.86 36.02 -42.49
C VAL A 108 23.86 34.54 -42.13
N GLU A 109 24.31 33.72 -43.08
CA GLU A 109 24.51 32.29 -42.89
C GLU A 109 25.99 31.93 -43.03
N VAL A 110 26.52 31.11 -42.13
CA VAL A 110 27.85 30.51 -42.24
C VAL A 110 27.69 29.00 -42.29
N ILE A 111 28.01 28.40 -43.43
CA ILE A 111 27.77 26.98 -43.71
C ILE A 111 29.10 26.25 -43.91
N PHE A 112 29.29 25.13 -43.23
CA PHE A 112 30.37 24.18 -43.44
C PHE A 112 29.77 22.87 -43.96
N LYS A 113 30.29 22.34 -45.08
CA LYS A 113 29.74 21.15 -45.73
C LYS A 113 30.80 20.14 -46.10
N ASN A 114 30.63 18.91 -45.63
CA ASN A 114 31.50 17.77 -45.92
C ASN A 114 32.97 18.05 -45.55
N ILE A 115 33.19 18.43 -44.28
CA ILE A 115 34.50 18.81 -43.73
C ILE A 115 34.74 18.04 -42.43
N THR A 116 35.97 17.57 -42.26
CA THR A 116 36.45 16.96 -41.02
C THR A 116 37.33 17.96 -40.26
N PHE A 117 37.02 18.25 -39.00
CA PHE A 117 37.82 19.07 -38.10
C PHE A 117 38.53 18.17 -37.10
N THR A 118 39.87 18.21 -37.06
CA THR A 118 40.64 17.25 -36.26
C THR A 118 41.83 17.87 -35.54
N ASN A 119 42.24 17.22 -34.45
CA ASN A 119 43.46 17.52 -33.71
C ASN A 119 43.51 18.94 -33.15
N TYR A 120 42.38 19.51 -32.74
CA TYR A 120 42.39 20.75 -31.97
C TYR A 120 42.73 20.45 -30.52
N ASN A 121 43.60 21.27 -29.91
CA ASN A 121 44.09 21.00 -28.57
C ASN A 121 43.95 22.20 -27.62
N GLY A 122 42.73 22.45 -27.12
CA GLY A 122 42.43 23.52 -26.17
C GLY A 122 42.53 23.03 -24.72
N ILE A 123 43.75 22.95 -24.18
CA ILE A 123 43.98 22.44 -22.81
C ILE A 123 43.59 23.47 -21.75
N LEU A 124 43.63 24.76 -22.09
CA LEU A 124 43.25 25.84 -21.17
C LEU A 124 41.74 26.08 -21.23
N ASP A 125 41.12 26.39 -20.08
CA ASP A 125 39.66 26.52 -19.89
C ASP A 125 38.98 27.61 -20.77
N GLU A 126 39.73 28.37 -21.57
CA GLU A 126 39.22 29.42 -22.46
C GLU A 126 39.51 29.17 -23.95
N GLU A 127 40.24 28.10 -24.28
CA GLU A 127 40.67 27.81 -25.65
C GLU A 127 39.58 27.05 -26.40
N THR A 128 38.99 27.69 -27.41
CA THR A 128 37.86 27.12 -28.17
C THR A 128 38.14 27.07 -29.68
N MET A 129 37.66 26.04 -30.38
CA MET A 129 37.94 25.88 -31.82
C MET A 129 37.19 26.93 -32.65
N PHE A 130 35.94 27.21 -32.29
CA PHE A 130 35.08 28.22 -32.91
C PHE A 130 34.59 29.20 -31.85
N ILE A 131 34.86 30.48 -32.03
CA ILE A 131 34.26 31.57 -31.26
C ILE A 131 33.25 32.27 -32.15
N ILE A 132 31.99 32.29 -31.75
CA ILE A 132 30.93 33.03 -32.42
C ILE A 132 30.51 34.17 -31.49
N SER A 133 30.72 35.40 -31.90
CA SER A 133 30.33 36.58 -31.14
C SER A 133 29.28 37.37 -31.90
N THR A 134 28.13 37.59 -31.25
CA THR A 134 27.05 38.42 -31.77
C THR A 134 26.84 39.61 -30.85
N LEU A 135 26.87 40.83 -31.39
CA LEU A 135 26.58 42.06 -30.63
C LEU A 135 25.17 42.58 -30.88
N ASN A 136 24.45 41.99 -31.85
CA ASN A 136 23.11 42.41 -32.22
C ASN A 136 22.08 41.99 -31.17
N GLU A 137 21.09 42.85 -30.93
CA GLU A 137 19.97 42.57 -30.04
C GLU A 137 19.00 41.51 -30.59
N ASN A 138 19.17 41.07 -31.84
CA ASN A 138 18.31 40.09 -32.49
C ASN A 138 19.08 38.83 -32.94
N ASN A 139 18.32 37.78 -33.24
CA ASN A 139 18.83 36.44 -33.51
C ASN A 139 18.90 36.08 -35.00
N LYS A 140 18.97 37.06 -35.90
CA LYS A 140 18.95 36.83 -37.35
C LYS A 140 20.32 36.42 -37.91
N TYR A 141 20.79 35.24 -37.53
CA TYR A 141 21.97 34.62 -38.11
C TYR A 141 21.85 33.10 -37.98
N THR A 142 22.56 32.35 -38.82
CA THR A 142 22.61 30.89 -38.72
C THR A 142 24.00 30.35 -39.05
N PHE A 143 24.55 29.52 -38.17
CA PHE A 143 25.67 28.64 -38.44
C PHE A 143 25.16 27.24 -38.74
N LYS A 144 25.67 26.63 -39.81
CA LYS A 144 25.25 25.30 -40.23
C LYS A 144 26.43 24.40 -40.54
N PHE A 145 26.41 23.19 -40.00
CA PHE A 145 27.36 22.13 -40.30
C PHE A 145 26.60 20.97 -40.96
N GLU A 146 26.93 20.64 -42.20
CA GLU A 146 26.28 19.59 -42.99
C GLU A 146 27.27 18.46 -43.29
N ASN A 147 27.01 17.25 -42.78
CA ASN A 147 27.86 16.09 -43.00
C ASN A 147 29.31 16.32 -42.54
N CYS A 148 29.49 16.96 -41.39
CA CYS A 148 30.82 17.26 -40.83
C CYS A 148 31.24 16.22 -39.79
N ILE A 149 32.55 16.03 -39.64
CA ILE A 149 33.13 15.14 -38.62
C ILE A 149 34.04 15.97 -37.71
N PHE A 150 33.85 15.88 -36.41
CA PHE A 150 34.73 16.46 -35.39
C PHE A 150 35.44 15.30 -34.69
N LYS A 151 36.76 15.23 -34.80
CA LYS A 151 37.53 14.07 -34.36
C LYS A 151 38.76 14.46 -33.55
N ASP A 152 38.98 13.78 -32.42
CA ASP A 152 40.21 13.90 -31.63
C ASP A 152 40.49 15.38 -31.24
N ASN A 153 39.47 16.07 -30.72
CA ASN A 153 39.53 17.48 -30.36
C ASN A 153 39.40 17.66 -28.84
N THR A 154 40.42 18.20 -28.17
CA THR A 154 40.37 18.53 -26.74
C THR A 154 40.00 20.00 -26.53
N GLY A 155 39.35 20.30 -25.40
CA GLY A 155 38.73 21.60 -25.14
C GLY A 155 37.33 21.77 -25.78
N THR A 156 36.84 23.00 -25.83
CA THR A 156 35.50 23.31 -26.35
C THR A 156 35.53 23.53 -27.87
N ILE A 157 34.69 22.82 -28.62
CA ILE A 157 34.61 23.02 -30.08
C ILE A 157 33.91 24.34 -30.40
N PHE A 158 32.75 24.61 -29.81
CA PHE A 158 31.93 25.79 -30.12
C PHE A 158 31.70 26.67 -28.90
N TYR A 159 32.10 27.94 -28.97
CA TYR A 159 31.80 28.95 -27.95
C TYR A 159 30.95 30.05 -28.56
N ASN A 160 29.67 30.11 -28.18
CA ASN A 160 28.74 31.13 -28.68
C ASN A 160 28.47 32.19 -27.60
N ARG A 161 28.91 33.41 -27.88
CA ARG A 161 28.68 34.61 -27.08
C ARG A 161 27.53 35.41 -27.70
N VAL A 162 26.36 35.30 -27.10
CA VAL A 162 25.08 35.80 -27.61
C VAL A 162 24.79 37.20 -27.06
N GLY A 163 24.58 38.19 -27.94
CA GLY A 163 24.14 39.54 -27.56
C GLY A 163 22.64 39.78 -27.66
N CYS A 164 21.92 38.77 -28.15
CA CYS A 164 20.52 38.91 -28.52
C CYS A 164 19.60 38.97 -27.28
N THR A 165 18.59 39.84 -27.35
CA THR A 165 17.54 39.98 -26.33
C THR A 165 16.13 39.91 -26.94
N LYS A 166 16.00 39.90 -28.28
CA LYS A 166 14.74 39.88 -29.02
C LYS A 166 14.70 38.72 -30.00
N LEU A 167 13.79 37.78 -29.77
CA LEU A 167 13.50 36.71 -30.72
C LEU A 167 12.76 37.28 -31.95
N ILE A 168 13.43 37.33 -33.10
CA ILE A 168 12.83 37.78 -34.37
C ILE A 168 12.64 36.62 -35.36
N GLN A 169 13.52 35.61 -35.35
CA GLN A 169 13.38 34.40 -36.16
C GLN A 169 13.18 33.16 -35.29
N SER A 170 12.43 32.18 -35.81
CA SER A 170 12.29 30.86 -35.18
C SER A 170 13.37 29.86 -35.60
N ASN A 171 14.07 30.13 -36.72
CA ASN A 171 15.14 29.26 -37.21
C ASN A 171 16.29 29.16 -36.19
N PRO A 172 16.88 27.98 -36.00
CA PRO A 172 18.02 27.83 -35.12
C PRO A 172 19.24 28.64 -35.56
N GLN A 173 19.95 29.19 -34.58
CA GLN A 173 21.16 29.97 -34.79
C GLN A 173 22.35 29.07 -35.04
N ILE A 174 22.34 27.84 -34.52
CA ILE A 174 23.38 26.85 -34.77
C ILE A 174 22.71 25.51 -35.13
N ILE A 175 23.10 24.93 -36.25
CA ILE A 175 22.55 23.68 -36.79
C ILE A 175 23.68 22.71 -37.10
N PHE A 176 23.63 21.52 -36.52
CA PHE A 176 24.44 20.37 -36.89
C PHE A 176 23.54 19.34 -37.55
N ASN A 177 23.74 19.07 -38.84
CA ASN A 177 22.95 18.10 -39.59
C ASN A 177 23.85 16.99 -40.09
N ASN A 178 23.54 15.75 -39.71
CA ASN A 178 24.26 14.54 -40.06
C ASN A 178 25.75 14.62 -39.68
N CYS A 179 26.05 15.15 -38.49
CA CYS A 179 27.43 15.33 -38.02
C CYS A 179 27.87 14.21 -37.07
N GLN A 180 29.18 13.96 -37.01
CA GLN A 180 29.77 12.98 -36.10
C GLN A 180 30.78 13.65 -35.17
N PHE A 181 30.71 13.33 -33.88
CA PHE A 181 31.65 13.80 -32.87
C PHE A 181 32.34 12.59 -32.24
N LEU A 182 33.65 12.50 -32.43
CA LEU A 182 34.47 11.35 -32.10
C LEU A 182 35.62 11.79 -31.19
N ASN A 183 35.78 11.17 -30.00
CA ASN A 183 36.89 11.44 -29.08
C ASN A 183 37.09 12.94 -28.83
N SER A 184 36.02 13.66 -28.50
CA SER A 184 36.05 15.11 -28.31
C SER A 184 35.70 15.48 -26.89
N ASP A 185 36.22 16.59 -26.36
CA ASP A 185 35.95 16.97 -24.97
C ASP A 185 34.56 17.60 -24.82
N GLU A 186 34.41 18.89 -25.12
CA GLU A 186 33.13 19.62 -25.02
C GLU A 186 32.72 20.13 -26.41
N ILE A 187 31.47 19.88 -26.82
CA ILE A 187 31.02 20.31 -28.15
C ILE A 187 30.61 21.78 -28.14
N PHE A 188 29.81 22.23 -27.18
CA PHE A 188 29.42 23.64 -27.13
C PHE A 188 29.44 24.25 -25.73
N THR A 189 29.62 25.56 -25.71
CA THR A 189 29.34 26.43 -24.58
C THR A 189 28.61 27.66 -25.09
N VAL A 190 27.47 28.00 -24.48
CA VAL A 190 26.68 29.19 -24.85
C VAL A 190 26.50 30.10 -23.65
N PHE A 191 26.87 31.37 -23.80
CA PHE A 191 26.60 32.41 -22.82
C PHE A 191 26.12 33.69 -23.47
N HIS A 192 25.25 34.40 -22.77
CA HIS A 192 24.86 35.76 -23.13
C HIS A 192 25.95 36.76 -22.73
N ILE A 193 26.11 37.87 -23.46
CA ILE A 193 27.14 38.90 -23.15
C ILE A 193 26.89 39.63 -21.83
N GLN A 194 25.64 39.67 -21.37
CA GLN A 194 25.21 40.26 -20.10
C GLN A 194 24.89 39.15 -19.10
N ASP A 195 25.54 39.18 -17.94
CA ASP A 195 25.43 38.17 -16.88
C ASP A 195 24.00 37.95 -16.37
N TYR A 196 23.17 39.00 -16.41
CA TYR A 196 21.75 38.89 -16.04
C TYR A 196 21.05 37.73 -16.76
N TYR A 197 21.31 37.55 -18.06
CA TYR A 197 20.67 36.47 -18.83
C TYR A 197 21.32 35.10 -18.64
N ASN A 198 22.48 35.05 -17.98
CA ASN A 198 23.19 33.82 -17.59
C ASN A 198 22.97 33.42 -16.13
N LEU A 199 22.29 34.25 -15.33
CA LEU A 199 22.09 34.02 -13.90
C LEU A 199 20.62 34.12 -13.46
N VAL A 200 19.83 34.94 -14.17
CA VAL A 200 18.44 35.25 -13.79
C VAL A 200 17.45 34.62 -14.76
N LYS A 201 17.55 34.94 -16.07
CA LYS A 201 16.53 34.56 -17.06
C LYS A 201 17.11 34.49 -18.48
N SER A 202 16.86 33.40 -19.21
CA SER A 202 17.25 33.29 -20.61
C SER A 202 16.46 34.25 -21.53
N CYS A 203 17.11 34.74 -22.59
CA CYS A 203 16.51 35.53 -23.67
C CYS A 203 15.69 34.68 -24.66
N GLU A 204 15.70 33.34 -24.55
CA GLU A 204 15.10 32.36 -25.48
C GLU A 204 15.55 32.53 -26.94
N CYS A 205 16.64 33.25 -27.16
CA CYS A 205 16.95 33.85 -28.44
C CYS A 205 18.04 33.13 -29.23
N ASN A 206 18.64 32.11 -28.64
CA ASN A 206 19.67 31.29 -29.26
C ASN A 206 19.24 29.82 -29.22
N ASN A 207 19.03 29.25 -30.39
CA ASN A 207 18.60 27.87 -30.55
C ASN A 207 19.71 27.06 -31.21
N ILE A 208 20.13 25.97 -30.56
CA ILE A 208 21.04 24.98 -31.12
C ILE A 208 20.25 23.74 -31.51
N TYR A 209 20.45 23.26 -32.73
CA TYR A 209 19.78 22.09 -33.25
C TYR A 209 20.79 21.05 -33.74
N PHE A 210 20.73 19.85 -33.18
CA PHE A 210 21.42 18.67 -33.68
C PHE A 210 20.39 17.73 -34.31
N ASP A 211 20.58 17.43 -35.59
CA ASP A 211 19.71 16.56 -36.39
C ASP A 211 20.54 15.41 -36.96
N ASN A 212 20.14 14.17 -36.65
CA ASN A 212 20.79 12.95 -37.13
C ASN A 212 22.30 12.90 -36.79
N CYS A 213 22.68 13.36 -35.59
CA CYS A 213 24.07 13.39 -35.16
C CYS A 213 24.47 12.14 -34.34
N SER A 214 25.75 11.78 -34.36
CA SER A 214 26.30 10.71 -33.51
C SER A 214 27.44 11.21 -32.62
N PHE A 215 27.39 10.83 -31.36
CA PHE A 215 28.35 11.21 -30.33
C PHE A 215 29.02 9.95 -29.79
N ASN A 216 30.31 9.80 -30.09
CA ASN A 216 31.10 8.65 -29.67
C ASN A 216 32.29 9.12 -28.84
N ASN A 217 32.33 8.69 -27.58
CA ASN A 217 33.42 8.99 -26.66
C ASN A 217 33.65 10.51 -26.50
N ILE A 218 32.58 11.27 -26.22
CA ILE A 218 32.65 12.72 -25.96
C ILE A 218 32.60 13.05 -24.47
N LYS A 219 33.45 13.89 -23.88
CA LYS A 219 33.37 14.14 -22.43
C LYS A 219 32.05 14.80 -22.02
N THR A 220 31.56 15.75 -22.79
CA THR A 220 30.23 16.36 -22.59
C THR A 220 29.72 16.96 -23.89
N LEU A 221 28.40 17.07 -24.05
CA LEU A 221 27.84 17.79 -25.20
C LEU A 221 27.98 19.30 -24.96
N GLY A 222 27.72 19.81 -23.76
CA GLY A 222 27.99 21.21 -23.50
C GLY A 222 27.29 21.89 -22.33
N THR A 223 27.67 23.15 -22.14
CA THR A 223 27.10 24.05 -21.14
C THR A 223 26.16 25.07 -21.78
N LEU A 224 24.90 25.07 -21.35
CA LEU A 224 23.86 25.99 -21.81
C LEU A 224 23.60 27.08 -20.77
N GLY A 225 24.27 28.22 -20.93
CA GLY A 225 23.99 29.43 -20.17
C GLY A 225 22.68 30.08 -20.60
N SER A 226 22.44 30.29 -21.90
CA SER A 226 21.20 30.90 -22.38
C SER A 226 20.75 30.32 -23.71
N GLY A 227 19.47 29.95 -23.81
CA GLY A 227 18.82 29.55 -25.05
C GLY A 227 18.21 28.17 -24.98
N ASN A 228 18.03 27.54 -26.15
CA ASN A 228 17.41 26.24 -26.29
C ASN A 228 18.30 25.26 -27.05
N VAL A 229 18.24 23.98 -26.70
CA VAL A 229 18.94 22.89 -27.36
C VAL A 229 17.94 21.82 -27.76
N LEU A 230 17.92 21.46 -29.04
CA LEU A 230 17.15 20.34 -29.59
C LEU A 230 18.09 19.28 -30.13
N LEU A 231 17.90 18.04 -29.65
CA LEU A 231 18.58 16.84 -30.08
C LEU A 231 17.55 15.92 -30.75
N ASP A 232 17.56 15.82 -32.08
CA ASP A 232 16.60 14.99 -32.84
C ASP A 232 17.33 13.89 -33.61
N ASN A 233 16.85 12.65 -33.47
CA ASN A 233 17.39 11.47 -34.14
C ASN A 233 18.90 11.27 -33.86
N CYS A 234 19.33 11.56 -32.63
CA CYS A 234 20.73 11.48 -32.23
C CYS A 234 21.08 10.11 -31.60
N LYS A 235 22.36 9.73 -31.69
CA LYS A 235 22.89 8.49 -31.07
C LYS A 235 24.07 8.79 -30.15
N TYR A 236 24.06 8.21 -28.95
CA TYR A 236 25.10 8.38 -27.94
C TYR A 236 25.72 7.04 -27.55
N TYR A 237 27.05 6.97 -27.63
CA TYR A 237 27.87 5.86 -27.16
C TYR A 237 29.02 6.45 -26.33
N TYR A 238 29.07 6.18 -25.02
CA TYR A 238 29.88 7.02 -24.15
C TYR A 238 30.59 6.35 -22.96
N ARG A 239 31.80 6.87 -22.62
CA ARG A 239 32.59 6.55 -21.44
C ARG A 239 33.33 7.78 -20.84
N SER A 240 33.10 8.03 -19.54
CA SER A 240 33.93 8.77 -18.54
C SER A 240 34.24 10.28 -18.73
N THR A 241 33.76 11.13 -17.79
CA THR A 241 33.83 12.62 -17.84
C THR A 241 34.06 13.26 -16.48
N ASN A 242 34.98 14.21 -16.41
CA ASN A 242 35.25 15.07 -15.26
C ASN A 242 34.40 16.35 -15.22
N TYR A 243 33.37 16.46 -16.07
CA TYR A 243 32.45 17.60 -16.11
C TYR A 243 31.28 17.41 -15.13
N TYR A 244 30.54 18.49 -14.89
CA TYR A 244 29.32 18.46 -14.05
C TYR A 244 28.21 17.57 -14.62
N SER A 245 28.20 17.33 -15.93
CA SER A 245 27.28 16.41 -16.60
C SER A 245 27.94 15.76 -17.81
N ALA A 246 27.47 14.57 -18.19
CA ALA A 246 27.98 13.84 -19.35
C ALA A 246 27.35 14.25 -20.69
N ILE A 247 26.20 14.93 -20.67
CA ILE A 247 25.53 15.43 -21.87
C ILE A 247 25.34 16.94 -21.75
N ILE A 248 24.36 17.43 -20.98
CA ILE A 248 24.10 18.89 -20.90
C ILE A 248 24.04 19.35 -19.45
N ASP A 249 24.77 20.44 -19.17
CA ASP A 249 24.57 21.28 -17.98
C ASP A 249 23.83 22.57 -18.37
N SER A 250 22.78 22.91 -17.65
CA SER A 250 22.00 24.13 -17.85
C SER A 250 21.50 24.65 -16.51
N SER A 251 21.76 25.92 -16.19
CA SER A 251 21.46 26.47 -14.86
C SER A 251 20.43 27.61 -14.81
N ASN A 252 19.81 27.96 -15.94
CA ASN A 252 19.03 29.20 -16.05
C ASN A 252 17.55 29.04 -16.35
N TYR A 253 16.77 29.98 -15.80
CA TYR A 253 15.33 30.06 -16.02
C TYR A 253 15.03 30.25 -17.51
N ARG A 254 14.03 29.51 -18.01
CA ARG A 254 13.59 29.49 -19.42
C ARG A 254 14.56 28.90 -20.45
N ASN A 255 15.69 28.35 -20.03
CA ASN A 255 16.39 27.45 -20.93
C ASN A 255 15.49 26.25 -21.26
N LYS A 256 15.60 25.73 -22.48
CA LYS A 256 14.87 24.53 -22.90
C LYS A 256 15.80 23.50 -23.50
N VAL A 257 15.74 22.28 -22.98
CA VAL A 257 16.46 21.13 -23.54
C VAL A 257 15.42 20.11 -24.03
N ILE A 258 15.52 19.70 -25.28
CA ILE A 258 14.62 18.72 -25.89
C ILE A 258 15.46 17.58 -26.47
N LEU A 259 15.18 16.36 -26.04
CA LEU A 259 15.74 15.13 -26.56
C LEU A 259 14.62 14.33 -27.23
N LYS A 260 14.75 14.10 -28.53
CA LYS A 260 13.68 13.55 -29.36
C LYS A 260 14.19 12.46 -30.31
N ASN A 261 13.40 11.41 -30.50
CA ASN A 261 13.66 10.32 -31.46
C ASN A 261 15.07 9.69 -31.32
N SER A 262 15.66 9.77 -30.13
CA SER A 262 17.09 9.53 -29.94
C SER A 262 17.38 8.20 -29.24
N LYS A 263 18.64 7.77 -29.27
CA LYS A 263 19.10 6.54 -28.61
C LYS A 263 20.35 6.80 -27.78
N LEU A 264 20.30 6.37 -26.54
CA LEU A 264 21.40 6.40 -25.58
C LEU A 264 21.68 4.96 -25.17
N GLU A 265 22.84 4.44 -25.56
CA GLU A 265 23.16 3.02 -25.43
C GLU A 265 24.54 2.82 -24.82
N ASN A 266 24.65 1.94 -23.82
CA ASN A 266 25.91 1.54 -23.19
C ASN A 266 26.70 2.73 -22.64
N ILE A 267 26.02 3.59 -21.88
CA ILE A 267 26.64 4.75 -21.25
C ILE A 267 27.02 4.37 -19.82
N ASN A 268 28.30 4.53 -19.48
CA ASN A 268 28.78 4.37 -18.11
C ASN A 268 29.62 5.59 -17.68
N VAL A 269 29.06 6.41 -16.79
CA VAL A 269 29.74 7.60 -16.25
C VAL A 269 30.43 7.21 -14.94
N GLU A 270 31.76 7.09 -14.98
CA GLU A 270 32.58 6.65 -13.84
C GLU A 270 32.75 7.74 -12.76
N TYR A 271 32.42 9.00 -13.08
CA TYR A 271 32.49 10.14 -12.16
C TYR A 271 31.12 10.48 -11.57
N ASN A 272 31.11 11.19 -10.45
CA ASN A 272 29.89 11.65 -9.78
C ASN A 272 29.17 12.78 -10.57
N ALA A 273 28.67 12.44 -11.75
CA ALA A 273 27.98 13.33 -12.66
C ALA A 273 26.80 12.60 -13.32
N PRO A 274 25.61 13.23 -13.41
CA PRO A 274 24.49 12.73 -14.20
C PRO A 274 24.75 12.88 -15.70
N LEU A 275 23.86 12.31 -16.52
CA LEU A 275 23.83 12.63 -17.95
C LEU A 275 23.37 14.07 -18.18
N PHE A 276 22.35 14.51 -17.44
CA PHE A 276 21.80 15.86 -17.54
C PHE A 276 21.82 16.53 -16.16
N ALA A 277 22.38 17.73 -16.08
CA ALA A 277 22.34 18.57 -14.89
C ALA A 277 21.56 19.85 -15.21
N LEU A 278 20.30 19.91 -14.78
CA LEU A 278 19.36 20.94 -15.22
C LEU A 278 18.80 21.70 -14.00
N ARG A 279 18.99 23.00 -13.94
CA ARG A 279 18.44 23.90 -12.91
C ARG A 279 17.63 24.99 -13.60
N LYS A 280 16.37 25.16 -13.19
CA LYS A 280 15.42 26.16 -13.71
C LYS A 280 15.13 26.07 -15.22
N ALA A 281 15.61 25.03 -15.90
CA ALA A 281 15.38 24.80 -17.32
C ALA A 281 14.17 23.89 -17.53
N SER A 282 13.48 24.01 -18.67
CA SER A 282 12.51 23.02 -19.11
C SER A 282 13.20 21.85 -19.80
N PHE A 283 12.70 20.64 -19.60
CA PHE A 283 13.30 19.42 -20.16
C PHE A 283 12.26 18.46 -20.73
N GLU A 284 12.46 18.06 -21.98
CA GLU A 284 11.56 17.15 -22.69
C GLU A 284 12.35 15.95 -23.23
N ILE A 285 11.88 14.74 -22.93
CA ILE A 285 12.35 13.48 -23.51
C ILE A 285 11.19 12.85 -24.28
N ILE A 286 11.33 12.69 -25.59
CA ILE A 286 10.24 12.24 -26.47
C ILE A 286 10.73 11.12 -27.38
N ASN A 287 10.00 10.00 -27.46
CA ASN A 287 10.30 8.90 -28.37
C ASN A 287 11.77 8.45 -28.31
N THR A 288 12.32 8.33 -27.10
CA THR A 288 13.75 8.11 -26.87
C THR A 288 13.99 6.81 -26.13
N THR A 289 15.06 6.10 -26.47
CA THR A 289 15.46 4.86 -25.79
C THR A 289 16.74 5.08 -24.99
N PHE A 290 16.71 4.69 -23.72
CA PHE A 290 17.86 4.53 -22.84
C PHE A 290 18.07 3.03 -22.59
N HIS A 291 19.24 2.51 -22.91
CA HIS A 291 19.57 1.10 -22.75
C HIS A 291 20.97 0.94 -22.16
N ASN A 292 21.08 0.26 -21.02
CA ASN A 292 22.34 0.06 -20.31
C ASN A 292 23.03 1.41 -20.03
N CYS A 293 22.32 2.29 -19.32
CA CYS A 293 22.77 3.65 -19.02
C CYS A 293 22.95 3.80 -17.51
N HIS A 294 24.19 3.95 -17.07
CA HIS A 294 24.55 4.04 -15.67
C HIS A 294 25.48 5.22 -15.38
N THR A 295 25.29 5.80 -14.20
CA THR A 295 26.10 6.91 -13.68
C THR A 295 26.53 6.60 -12.26
N TYR A 296 27.75 7.01 -11.89
CA TYR A 296 28.24 6.86 -10.52
C TYR A 296 27.47 7.74 -9.52
N SER A 297 26.85 8.85 -9.97
CA SER A 297 25.93 9.64 -9.14
C SER A 297 24.69 8.85 -8.68
N GLY A 298 24.42 7.72 -9.33
CA GLY A 298 23.27 6.87 -9.05
C GLY A 298 22.00 7.31 -9.78
N TYR A 299 22.03 8.42 -10.52
CA TYR A 299 20.89 8.91 -11.31
C TYR A 299 21.29 9.51 -12.67
N LEU A 300 20.39 9.42 -13.67
CA LEU A 300 20.64 9.91 -15.03
C LEU A 300 20.39 11.42 -15.17
N VAL A 301 19.41 11.95 -14.46
CA VAL A 301 18.99 13.35 -14.56
C VAL A 301 19.01 13.99 -13.17
N TYR A 302 19.78 15.06 -13.00
CA TYR A 302 19.60 15.99 -11.90
C TYR A 302 18.71 17.14 -12.37
N TYR A 303 17.57 17.36 -11.70
CA TYR A 303 16.62 18.39 -12.10
C TYR A 303 16.10 19.20 -10.91
N LYS A 304 16.30 20.52 -10.95
CA LYS A 304 15.81 21.46 -9.92
C LYS A 304 15.10 22.62 -10.58
N ALA A 305 13.76 22.61 -10.58
CA ALA A 305 12.93 23.70 -11.09
C ALA A 305 13.24 25.07 -10.44
N GLY A 306 13.60 25.05 -9.15
CA GLY A 306 13.79 26.25 -8.34
C GLY A 306 12.45 26.84 -7.86
N ILE A 307 12.45 27.48 -6.69
CA ILE A 307 11.27 28.15 -6.13
C ILE A 307 10.97 29.38 -7.01
N SER A 308 10.17 29.15 -8.05
CA SER A 308 9.70 30.18 -8.95
C SER A 308 8.59 30.97 -8.25
N THR A 309 8.87 32.23 -7.88
CA THR A 309 7.81 33.21 -7.58
C THR A 309 7.06 33.68 -8.84
N SER A 310 7.44 33.18 -10.02
CA SER A 310 6.85 33.52 -11.32
C SER A 310 5.74 32.55 -11.75
N ASP A 311 4.80 33.08 -12.53
CA ASP A 311 3.56 32.43 -13.01
C ASP A 311 3.76 31.24 -13.97
N GLU A 312 4.99 30.92 -14.38
CA GLU A 312 5.29 29.83 -15.32
C GLU A 312 6.15 28.76 -14.64
N PRO A 313 5.54 27.65 -14.16
CA PRO A 313 6.28 26.52 -13.61
C PRO A 313 7.17 25.89 -14.69
N THR A 314 8.35 25.42 -14.30
CA THR A 314 9.25 24.69 -15.20
C THR A 314 8.86 23.23 -15.21
N TYR A 315 8.59 22.70 -16.40
CA TYR A 315 8.11 21.33 -16.58
C TYR A 315 9.23 20.41 -17.05
N LEU A 316 9.24 19.20 -16.49
CA LEU A 316 9.92 18.08 -17.09
C LEU A 316 8.88 17.09 -17.63
N THR A 317 8.96 16.80 -18.92
CA THR A 317 8.05 15.87 -19.62
C THR A 317 8.82 14.71 -20.23
N ILE A 318 8.37 13.49 -19.99
CA ILE A 318 8.88 12.28 -20.62
C ILE A 318 7.72 11.58 -21.32
N LYS A 319 7.88 11.30 -22.61
CA LYS A 319 6.81 10.74 -23.43
C LYS A 319 7.32 9.70 -24.42
N ASP A 320 6.52 8.67 -24.67
CA ASP A 320 6.73 7.67 -25.74
C ASP A 320 8.11 6.98 -25.63
N SER A 321 8.67 6.84 -24.42
CA SER A 321 10.08 6.51 -24.21
C SER A 321 10.30 5.17 -23.52
N LYS A 322 11.49 4.59 -23.70
CA LYS A 322 11.87 3.28 -23.18
C LYS A 322 13.14 3.37 -22.35
N PHE A 323 13.10 2.79 -21.16
CA PHE A 323 14.20 2.75 -20.19
C PHE A 323 14.49 1.29 -19.83
N ASP A 324 15.63 0.79 -20.27
CA ASP A 324 16.08 -0.59 -20.10
C ASP A 324 17.42 -0.61 -19.36
N ASP A 325 17.47 -1.26 -18.20
CA ASP A 325 18.69 -1.37 -17.39
C ASP A 325 19.37 0.00 -17.19
N ILE A 326 18.75 0.83 -16.35
CA ILE A 326 19.22 2.17 -16.06
C ILE A 326 19.57 2.34 -14.57
N SER A 327 20.49 3.25 -14.27
CA SER A 327 20.54 3.90 -12.95
C SER A 327 19.22 4.63 -12.66
N SER A 328 19.05 5.18 -11.45
CA SER A 328 17.81 5.91 -11.15
C SER A 328 17.53 6.99 -12.19
N LEU A 329 16.29 7.15 -12.63
CA LEU A 329 16.04 8.09 -13.74
C LEU A 329 16.32 9.53 -13.29
N LEU A 330 15.79 9.94 -12.13
CA LEU A 330 15.82 11.34 -11.72
C LEU A 330 16.13 11.55 -10.23
N ASP A 331 16.93 12.58 -9.96
CA ASP A 331 17.14 13.20 -8.65
C ASP A 331 16.85 14.71 -8.72
N GLY A 332 16.12 15.27 -7.77
CA GLY A 332 15.59 16.63 -7.88
C GLY A 332 14.85 17.17 -6.66
N VAL A 333 14.24 18.35 -6.78
CA VAL A 333 13.39 18.96 -5.75
C VAL A 333 12.48 20.04 -6.35
N ASP A 334 11.28 20.21 -5.79
CA ASP A 334 10.28 21.25 -6.12
C ASP A 334 9.81 21.22 -7.59
N ASN A 335 9.59 20.02 -8.14
CA ASN A 335 9.38 19.83 -9.57
C ASN A 335 7.91 19.56 -9.95
N GLN A 336 7.53 19.95 -11.16
CA GLN A 336 6.32 19.45 -11.82
C GLN A 336 6.71 18.53 -12.97
N PHE A 337 6.24 17.28 -12.91
CA PHE A 337 6.80 16.19 -13.69
C PHE A 337 5.69 15.31 -14.29
N CYS A 338 5.81 15.00 -15.58
CA CYS A 338 4.85 14.17 -16.30
C CYS A 338 5.57 13.05 -17.09
N ILE A 339 5.22 11.79 -16.81
CA ILE A 339 5.62 10.62 -17.61
C ILE A 339 4.37 10.11 -18.32
N SER A 340 4.45 9.88 -19.62
CA SER A 340 3.35 9.28 -20.37
C SER A 340 3.80 8.29 -21.44
N ASN A 341 3.05 7.21 -21.64
CA ASN A 341 3.32 6.21 -22.68
C ASN A 341 4.77 5.68 -22.64
N CYS A 342 5.26 5.30 -21.45
CA CYS A 342 6.65 4.88 -21.25
C CYS A 342 6.76 3.43 -20.78
N THR A 343 7.95 2.85 -20.95
CA THR A 343 8.26 1.50 -20.44
C THR A 343 9.56 1.53 -19.66
N PHE A 344 9.54 1.00 -18.44
CA PHE A 344 10.69 0.82 -17.55
C PHE A 344 10.86 -0.66 -17.30
N HIS A 345 11.97 -1.25 -17.74
CA HIS A 345 12.15 -2.69 -17.58
C HIS A 345 13.59 -3.13 -17.33
N ASN A 346 13.71 -4.31 -16.70
CA ASN A 346 14.97 -4.95 -16.35
C ASN A 346 15.90 -4.10 -15.46
N ILE A 347 15.33 -3.30 -14.56
CA ILE A 347 16.11 -2.41 -13.70
C ILE A 347 16.50 -3.13 -12.42
N THR A 348 17.78 -3.17 -12.09
CA THR A 348 18.28 -3.66 -10.80
C THR A 348 19.05 -2.56 -10.09
N SER A 349 18.53 -2.10 -8.94
CA SER A 349 19.15 -1.04 -8.15
C SER A 349 19.62 -1.51 -6.79
N VAL A 350 20.89 -1.27 -6.51
CA VAL A 350 21.50 -1.42 -5.17
C VAL A 350 21.58 -0.10 -4.41
N SER A 351 21.11 1.00 -5.02
CA SER A 351 21.14 2.35 -4.46
C SER A 351 20.00 2.53 -3.43
N PRO A 352 20.22 3.31 -2.36
CA PRO A 352 19.14 3.73 -1.46
C PRO A 352 18.23 4.81 -2.07
N ILE A 353 18.63 5.41 -3.20
CA ILE A 353 17.87 6.42 -3.94
C ILE A 353 16.68 5.72 -4.65
N PRO A 354 15.47 6.31 -4.65
CA PRO A 354 14.34 5.83 -5.44
C PRO A 354 14.74 5.48 -6.88
N ILE A 355 14.24 4.36 -7.41
CA ILE A 355 14.64 3.86 -8.74
C ILE A 355 14.16 4.79 -9.87
N ILE A 356 12.95 5.32 -9.77
CA ILE A 356 12.36 6.10 -10.87
C ILE A 356 12.57 7.58 -10.59
N ILE A 357 12.02 8.09 -9.49
CA ILE A 357 12.06 9.53 -9.20
C ILE A 357 12.40 9.75 -7.73
N ASN A 358 13.48 10.49 -7.49
CA ASN A 358 13.81 11.08 -6.20
C ASN A 358 13.58 12.60 -6.27
N SER A 359 12.40 13.12 -5.92
CA SER A 359 12.09 14.53 -6.11
C SER A 359 11.16 15.11 -5.04
N PRO A 360 11.63 15.36 -3.81
CA PRO A 360 10.82 15.94 -2.73
C PRO A 360 10.07 17.21 -3.14
N ASN A 361 8.91 17.42 -2.49
CA ASN A 361 8.00 18.56 -2.69
C ASN A 361 7.50 18.72 -4.13
N SER A 362 7.35 17.62 -4.86
CA SER A 362 6.98 17.65 -6.28
C SER A 362 5.54 17.20 -6.52
N VAL A 363 5.03 17.52 -7.72
CA VAL A 363 3.78 17.01 -8.28
C VAL A 363 4.14 16.12 -9.47
N ILE A 364 3.83 14.83 -9.36
CA ILE A 364 4.25 13.80 -10.29
C ILE A 364 3.04 13.09 -10.87
N ASP A 365 2.89 13.20 -12.19
CA ASP A 365 1.83 12.55 -12.95
C ASP A 365 2.42 11.46 -13.86
N ILE A 366 1.91 10.23 -13.77
CA ILE A 366 2.38 9.06 -14.52
C ILE A 366 1.19 8.39 -15.21
N PHE A 367 1.24 8.34 -16.55
CA PHE A 367 0.15 7.88 -17.40
C PHE A 367 0.58 6.80 -18.38
N ASP A 368 -0.28 5.82 -18.63
CA ASP A 368 -0.10 4.81 -19.70
C ASP A 368 1.32 4.20 -19.69
N THR A 369 1.82 3.80 -18.51
CA THR A 369 3.24 3.45 -18.32
C THR A 369 3.38 2.08 -17.67
N ASP A 370 4.35 1.31 -18.12
CA ASP A 370 4.63 -0.03 -17.59
C ASP A 370 5.97 -0.06 -16.83
N PHE A 371 5.96 -0.68 -15.65
CA PHE A 371 7.13 -1.01 -14.85
C PHE A 371 7.26 -2.53 -14.74
N VAL A 372 8.27 -3.13 -15.38
CA VAL A 372 8.36 -4.59 -15.57
C VAL A 372 9.74 -5.12 -15.19
N ASN A 373 9.81 -6.16 -14.35
CA ASN A 373 11.08 -6.78 -13.93
C ASN A 373 12.01 -5.77 -13.23
N VAL A 374 11.54 -5.16 -12.14
CA VAL A 374 12.30 -4.18 -11.35
C VAL A 374 12.71 -4.80 -10.01
N ILE A 375 13.99 -4.70 -9.65
CA ILE A 375 14.53 -5.17 -8.37
C ILE A 375 15.15 -3.99 -7.64
N SER A 376 14.61 -3.67 -6.46
CA SER A 376 15.16 -2.67 -5.54
C SER A 376 15.70 -3.34 -4.28
N TYR A 377 17.02 -3.27 -4.08
CA TYR A 377 17.63 -3.82 -2.87
C TYR A 377 17.58 -2.87 -1.67
N LYS A 378 17.61 -1.54 -1.89
CA LYS A 378 17.75 -0.54 -0.81
C LYS A 378 16.80 0.65 -0.90
N GLY A 379 16.29 1.00 -2.09
CA GLY A 379 15.38 2.13 -2.30
C GLY A 379 13.90 1.73 -2.46
N SER A 380 13.03 2.72 -2.51
CA SER A 380 11.68 2.62 -3.08
C SER A 380 11.72 2.77 -4.61
N LEU A 381 10.58 2.74 -5.30
CA LEU A 381 10.52 3.16 -6.70
C LEU A 381 10.39 4.68 -6.84
N PHE A 382 9.71 5.32 -5.89
CA PHE A 382 9.40 6.75 -5.90
C PHE A 382 9.74 7.40 -4.54
N ASP A 383 10.04 8.69 -4.57
CA ASP A 383 10.25 9.54 -3.40
C ASP A 383 9.02 9.59 -2.48
N GLU A 384 9.25 9.84 -1.19
CA GLU A 384 8.18 9.86 -0.19
C GLU A 384 7.49 11.22 -0.04
N ASP A 385 8.12 12.33 -0.42
CA ASP A 385 7.64 13.69 -0.09
C ASP A 385 6.94 14.38 -1.28
N SER A 386 6.23 13.62 -2.12
CA SER A 386 5.59 14.12 -3.34
C SER A 386 4.14 13.71 -3.51
N ASN A 387 3.37 14.52 -4.24
CA ASN A 387 2.02 14.14 -4.68
C ASN A 387 2.12 13.29 -5.95
N TYR A 388 1.37 12.18 -5.98
CA TYR A 388 1.40 11.25 -7.10
C TYR A 388 0.01 11.00 -7.70
N THR A 389 -0.05 11.05 -9.03
CA THR A 389 -1.18 10.57 -9.82
C THR A 389 -0.72 9.47 -10.75
N PHE A 390 -1.27 8.27 -10.62
CA PHE A 390 -1.05 7.15 -11.54
C PHE A 390 -2.34 6.88 -12.32
N LYS A 391 -2.28 6.83 -13.65
CA LYS A 391 -3.42 6.46 -14.50
C LYS A 391 -3.01 5.46 -15.58
N ASN A 392 -3.73 4.36 -15.70
CA ASN A 392 -3.42 3.31 -16.69
C ASN A 392 -1.97 2.79 -16.55
N VAL A 393 -1.54 2.48 -15.32
CA VAL A 393 -0.16 2.06 -15.03
C VAL A 393 -0.12 0.58 -14.64
N GLU A 394 0.79 -0.18 -15.23
CA GLU A 394 1.04 -1.58 -14.86
C GLU A 394 2.38 -1.75 -14.12
N PHE A 395 2.34 -2.39 -12.96
CA PHE A 395 3.49 -2.81 -12.17
C PHE A 395 3.58 -4.34 -12.19
N MET A 396 4.61 -4.91 -12.79
CA MET A 396 4.75 -6.34 -13.02
C MET A 396 6.13 -6.88 -12.63
N ASN A 397 6.16 -8.00 -11.90
CA ASN A 397 7.39 -8.71 -11.53
C ASN A 397 8.38 -7.80 -10.79
N ILE A 398 7.91 -7.13 -9.73
CA ILE A 398 8.73 -6.19 -8.96
C ILE A 398 9.14 -6.82 -7.63
N THR A 399 10.40 -6.65 -7.23
CA THR A 399 10.89 -7.05 -5.91
C THR A 399 11.48 -5.84 -5.18
N VAL A 400 11.04 -5.58 -3.94
CA VAL A 400 11.52 -4.48 -3.10
C VAL A 400 11.92 -5.00 -1.71
N ASN A 401 13.20 -4.86 -1.38
CA ASN A 401 13.82 -5.52 -0.21
C ASN A 401 13.94 -4.67 1.06
N SER A 402 13.68 -3.36 1.05
CA SER A 402 14.04 -2.52 2.21
C SER A 402 12.99 -1.49 2.61
N LYS A 403 12.16 -1.05 1.67
CA LYS A 403 11.18 0.02 1.86
C LYS A 403 9.87 -0.37 1.20
N ALA A 404 8.83 0.45 1.43
CA ALA A 404 7.62 0.38 0.63
C ALA A 404 7.93 0.65 -0.85
N MET A 405 7.24 -0.03 -1.76
CA MET A 405 7.41 0.21 -3.20
C MET A 405 7.00 1.65 -3.56
N VAL A 406 5.81 2.05 -3.12
CA VAL A 406 5.31 3.43 -3.16
C VAL A 406 5.16 3.93 -1.72
N LYS A 407 5.83 5.02 -1.38
CA LYS A 407 5.68 5.69 -0.09
C LYS A 407 5.23 7.13 -0.32
N ALA A 408 4.32 7.63 0.50
CA ALA A 408 3.91 9.04 0.49
C ALA A 408 3.73 9.57 1.91
N MET A 409 4.40 10.67 2.24
CA MET A 409 4.38 11.30 3.56
C MET A 409 3.76 12.69 3.46
N TYR A 410 2.64 12.89 4.15
CA TYR A 410 1.88 14.14 4.22
C TYR A 410 1.38 14.66 2.86
N LYS A 411 1.25 13.75 1.88
CA LYS A 411 0.81 14.03 0.50
C LYS A 411 -0.35 13.14 0.09
N SER A 412 -1.13 13.60 -0.89
CA SER A 412 -2.22 12.82 -1.47
C SER A 412 -1.69 11.92 -2.59
N VAL A 413 -2.33 10.76 -2.75
CA VAL A 413 -1.96 9.78 -3.79
C VAL A 413 -3.22 9.27 -4.48
N SER A 414 -3.18 9.23 -5.81
CA SER A 414 -4.28 8.75 -6.65
C SER A 414 -3.81 7.66 -7.61
N PHE A 415 -4.59 6.58 -7.69
CA PHE A 415 -4.44 5.50 -8.66
C PHE A 415 -5.76 5.34 -9.41
N GLU A 416 -5.74 5.40 -10.74
CA GLU A 416 -6.88 5.14 -11.61
C GLU A 416 -6.51 4.09 -12.67
N ASN A 417 -7.27 3.00 -12.77
CA ASN A 417 -7.02 1.93 -13.74
C ASN A 417 -5.59 1.37 -13.69
N CYS A 418 -5.09 1.07 -12.48
CA CYS A 418 -3.72 0.57 -12.29
C CYS A 418 -3.71 -0.91 -11.90
N LYS A 419 -2.63 -1.61 -12.29
CA LYS A 419 -2.47 -3.05 -12.09
C LYS A 419 -1.16 -3.34 -11.37
N PHE A 420 -1.22 -4.16 -10.32
CA PHE A 420 -0.09 -4.61 -9.52
C PHE A 420 -0.07 -6.13 -9.55
N ASN A 421 0.91 -6.72 -10.22
CA ASN A 421 0.94 -8.16 -10.45
C ASN A 421 2.31 -8.76 -10.14
N ASN A 422 2.31 -9.84 -9.36
CA ASN A 422 3.53 -10.59 -9.00
C ASN A 422 4.60 -9.69 -8.35
N ILE A 423 4.23 -9.03 -7.26
CA ILE A 423 5.12 -8.13 -6.50
C ILE A 423 5.55 -8.79 -5.20
N LEU A 424 6.85 -8.77 -4.92
CA LEU A 424 7.44 -9.27 -3.69
C LEU A 424 8.03 -8.11 -2.87
N CYS A 425 7.47 -7.85 -1.70
CA CYS A 425 8.02 -6.94 -0.70
C CYS A 425 8.64 -7.80 0.42
N ASN A 426 9.97 -7.89 0.47
CA ASN A 426 10.70 -8.81 1.36
C ASN A 426 11.63 -8.08 2.34
N GLY A 427 11.40 -6.79 2.58
CA GLY A 427 12.09 -6.05 3.63
C GLY A 427 11.64 -6.40 5.04
N ASP A 428 12.13 -5.62 6.00
CA ASP A 428 11.75 -5.77 7.40
C ASP A 428 10.25 -5.55 7.60
N MET A 429 9.66 -6.23 8.58
CA MET A 429 8.21 -6.32 8.75
C MET A 429 7.49 -4.96 8.84
N ASP A 430 8.16 -3.94 9.37
CA ASP A 430 7.57 -2.62 9.60
C ASP A 430 7.79 -1.64 8.42
N ASP A 431 8.72 -1.94 7.52
CA ASP A 431 9.04 -1.12 6.36
C ASP A 431 8.60 -1.76 5.03
N SER A 432 8.27 -3.06 5.05
CA SER A 432 7.88 -3.81 3.86
C SER A 432 6.39 -3.67 3.55
N SER A 433 6.08 -2.98 2.47
CA SER A 433 4.73 -2.85 1.93
C SER A 433 4.74 -2.55 0.43
N LEU A 434 3.59 -2.76 -0.22
CA LEU A 434 3.39 -2.31 -1.59
C LEU A 434 3.18 -0.79 -1.59
N ILE A 435 2.31 -0.31 -0.70
CA ILE A 435 1.96 1.11 -0.58
C ILE A 435 2.01 1.49 0.91
N LYS A 436 2.73 2.56 1.26
CA LYS A 436 2.74 3.15 2.60
C LYS A 436 2.43 4.63 2.54
N ILE A 437 1.38 5.07 3.23
CA ILE A 437 0.94 6.45 3.23
C ILE A 437 0.87 6.94 4.67
N THR A 438 1.46 8.11 4.95
CA THR A 438 1.38 8.79 6.24
C THR A 438 0.63 10.10 6.05
N SER A 439 -0.58 10.21 6.59
CA SER A 439 -1.39 11.42 6.51
C SER A 439 -0.98 12.48 7.53
N SER A 440 -1.21 13.75 7.18
CA SER A 440 -1.02 14.93 8.03
C SER A 440 -2.25 15.22 8.88
N GLU A 441 -2.11 16.19 9.79
CA GLU A 441 -3.20 16.77 10.57
C GLU A 441 -4.29 17.45 9.73
N TYR A 442 -3.96 17.86 8.49
CA TYR A 442 -4.87 18.58 7.59
C TYR A 442 -5.76 17.67 6.74
N GLY A 443 -5.58 16.35 6.83
CA GLY A 443 -6.23 15.40 5.95
C GLY A 443 -5.44 15.18 4.66
N ASN A 444 -5.18 13.92 4.32
CA ASN A 444 -4.69 13.55 2.99
C ASN A 444 -5.68 12.58 2.32
N GLU A 445 -5.79 12.70 1.00
CA GLU A 445 -6.70 11.89 0.20
C GLU A 445 -5.94 10.75 -0.47
N ILE A 446 -6.49 9.54 -0.33
CA ILE A 446 -5.97 8.30 -0.90
C ILE A 446 -7.06 7.74 -1.80
N ASN A 447 -6.88 7.90 -3.11
CA ASN A 447 -7.85 7.51 -4.11
C ASN A 447 -7.37 6.29 -4.88
N MET A 448 -8.15 5.20 -4.89
CA MET A 448 -7.88 4.01 -5.69
C MET A 448 -9.15 3.63 -6.44
N LYS A 449 -9.14 3.84 -7.76
CA LYS A 449 -10.26 3.57 -8.65
C LYS A 449 -9.85 2.59 -9.73
N ASP A 450 -10.66 1.56 -9.97
CA ASP A 450 -10.42 0.55 -11.01
C ASP A 450 -9.06 -0.15 -10.83
N ILE A 451 -8.73 -0.59 -9.60
CA ILE A 451 -7.41 -1.16 -9.27
C ILE A 451 -7.44 -2.68 -9.26
N TYR A 452 -6.40 -3.32 -9.80
CA TYR A 452 -6.20 -4.77 -9.74
C TYR A 452 -4.87 -5.12 -9.07
N ILE A 453 -4.91 -5.76 -7.88
CA ILE A 453 -3.73 -6.25 -7.16
C ILE A 453 -3.80 -7.77 -7.08
N ASN A 454 -2.77 -8.46 -7.61
CA ASN A 454 -2.78 -9.91 -7.72
C ASN A 454 -1.41 -10.55 -7.53
N ASN A 455 -1.40 -11.73 -6.89
CA ASN A 455 -0.20 -12.57 -6.71
C ASN A 455 0.95 -11.85 -5.98
N CYS A 456 0.66 -10.95 -5.04
CA CYS A 456 1.70 -10.24 -4.29
C CYS A 456 2.00 -10.91 -2.93
N LYS A 457 3.24 -10.75 -2.47
CA LYS A 457 3.70 -11.23 -1.16
C LYS A 457 4.40 -10.10 -0.42
N THR A 458 4.16 -9.98 0.88
CA THR A 458 4.79 -8.94 1.72
C THR A 458 5.19 -9.50 3.08
N ASN A 459 6.37 -9.08 3.58
CA ASN A 459 6.81 -9.35 4.95
C ASN A 459 6.14 -8.43 6.00
N GLY A 460 5.39 -7.43 5.55
CA GLY A 460 4.63 -6.53 6.41
C GLY A 460 3.16 -6.48 6.01
N ASN A 461 2.59 -5.28 6.08
CA ASN A 461 1.26 -4.99 5.55
C ASN A 461 1.35 -4.81 4.02
N LEU A 462 0.28 -5.06 3.27
CA LEU A 462 0.33 -4.80 1.81
C LEU A 462 0.15 -3.30 1.54
N ILE A 463 -0.90 -2.70 2.09
CA ILE A 463 -1.19 -1.28 2.08
C ILE A 463 -1.21 -0.83 3.54
N GLU A 464 -0.33 0.10 3.89
CA GLU A 464 -0.24 0.70 5.22
C GLU A 464 -0.63 2.18 5.15
N ILE A 465 -1.53 2.59 6.04
CA ILE A 465 -1.99 3.96 6.18
C ILE A 465 -1.77 4.37 7.63
N ASP A 466 -1.08 5.47 7.86
CA ASP A 466 -0.69 5.97 9.19
C ASP A 466 -0.91 7.49 9.28
N GLY A 467 -0.72 8.09 10.45
CA GLY A 467 -0.79 9.55 10.68
C GLY A 467 -2.12 10.02 11.27
N ASP A 468 -2.48 11.29 11.08
CA ASP A 468 -3.55 11.89 11.89
C ASP A 468 -4.94 11.78 11.26
N GLN A 469 -5.12 12.33 10.05
CA GLN A 469 -6.41 12.34 9.36
C GLN A 469 -6.31 11.78 7.93
N SER A 470 -7.01 10.69 7.65
CA SER A 470 -7.00 10.04 6.32
C SER A 470 -8.39 9.99 5.69
N ILE A 471 -8.49 10.37 4.40
CA ILE A 471 -9.67 10.16 3.55
C ILE A 471 -9.31 9.12 2.51
N ILE A 472 -9.94 7.94 2.59
CA ILE A 472 -9.59 6.75 1.82
C ILE A 472 -10.77 6.35 0.95
N ASN A 473 -10.61 6.40 -0.36
CA ASN A 473 -11.65 6.05 -1.33
C ASN A 473 -11.19 4.88 -2.19
N PHE A 474 -11.87 3.75 -2.04
CA PHE A 474 -11.71 2.54 -2.83
C PHE A 474 -12.94 2.34 -3.71
N SER A 475 -12.78 2.41 -5.02
CA SER A 475 -13.87 2.22 -5.98
C SER A 475 -13.48 1.19 -7.04
N ASN A 476 -14.26 0.12 -7.16
CA ASN A 476 -14.00 -0.96 -8.12
C ASN A 476 -12.58 -1.55 -7.99
N ILE A 477 -12.21 -1.95 -6.76
CA ILE A 477 -10.90 -2.57 -6.49
C ILE A 477 -11.00 -4.09 -6.51
N THR A 478 -9.99 -4.77 -7.05
CA THR A 478 -9.83 -6.22 -6.97
C THR A 478 -8.51 -6.55 -6.30
N ILE A 479 -8.54 -7.29 -5.19
CA ILE A 479 -7.33 -7.74 -4.46
C ILE A 479 -7.41 -9.26 -4.30
N SER A 480 -6.46 -9.98 -4.91
CA SER A 480 -6.50 -11.44 -4.87
C SER A 480 -5.15 -12.12 -4.77
N ASN A 481 -5.16 -13.34 -4.22
CA ASN A 481 -3.99 -14.21 -4.12
C ASN A 481 -2.81 -13.54 -3.38
N ILE A 482 -3.10 -12.73 -2.36
CA ILE A 482 -2.10 -12.07 -1.54
C ILE A 482 -1.70 -12.94 -0.36
N SER A 483 -0.41 -13.01 -0.07
CA SER A 483 0.12 -13.60 1.16
C SER A 483 0.99 -12.59 1.91
N SER A 484 0.49 -12.08 3.03
CA SER A 484 1.15 -11.05 3.85
C SER A 484 1.51 -11.56 5.24
N TYR A 485 2.64 -11.12 5.79
CA TYR A 485 2.98 -11.27 7.22
C TYR A 485 2.42 -10.07 8.03
N GLY A 486 1.24 -9.61 7.64
CA GLY A 486 0.47 -8.51 8.22
C GLY A 486 -0.89 -8.39 7.53
N SER A 487 -1.62 -7.33 7.83
CA SER A 487 -2.92 -7.04 7.23
C SER A 487 -2.74 -6.64 5.76
N ILE A 488 -3.73 -6.91 4.90
CA ILE A 488 -3.67 -6.39 3.52
C ILE A 488 -3.84 -4.90 3.52
N ILE A 489 -4.84 -4.40 4.24
CA ILE A 489 -5.01 -2.97 4.46
C ILE A 489 -4.89 -2.77 5.96
N SER A 490 -3.88 -2.04 6.40
CA SER A 490 -3.69 -1.69 7.82
C SER A 490 -3.81 -0.19 7.92
N ASN A 491 -4.91 0.27 8.52
CA ASN A 491 -5.11 1.67 8.83
C ASN A 491 -4.81 1.93 10.31
N LYS A 492 -3.77 2.70 10.55
CA LYS A 492 -3.29 3.15 11.86
C LYS A 492 -3.53 4.63 12.10
N SER A 493 -4.17 5.32 11.16
CA SER A 493 -4.43 6.74 11.31
C SER A 493 -5.42 7.00 12.44
N ILE A 494 -5.16 8.05 13.23
CA ILE A 494 -5.95 8.39 14.45
C ILE A 494 -7.43 8.59 14.12
N MET A 495 -7.71 9.27 13.00
CA MET A 495 -9.06 9.48 12.48
C MET A 495 -9.10 9.17 10.99
N SER A 496 -10.05 8.35 10.56
CA SER A 496 -10.17 8.00 9.15
C SER A 496 -11.59 7.97 8.64
N LYS A 497 -11.76 8.43 7.40
CA LYS A 497 -12.96 8.24 6.61
C LYS A 497 -12.66 7.28 5.46
N ILE A 498 -13.30 6.11 5.48
CA ILE A 498 -13.07 5.03 4.51
C ILE A 498 -14.35 4.80 3.71
N SER A 499 -14.28 4.94 2.39
CA SER A 499 -15.32 4.54 1.45
C SER A 499 -14.81 3.38 0.59
N MET A 500 -15.55 2.27 0.58
CA MET A 500 -15.27 1.10 -0.23
C MET A 500 -16.50 0.71 -1.04
N GLU A 501 -16.46 0.89 -2.34
CA GLU A 501 -17.55 0.55 -3.26
C GLU A 501 -17.08 -0.44 -4.33
N LYS A 502 -17.87 -1.49 -4.59
CA LYS A 502 -17.59 -2.51 -5.62
C LYS A 502 -16.22 -3.18 -5.45
N ALA A 503 -15.79 -3.44 -4.23
CA ALA A 503 -14.55 -4.16 -3.97
C ALA A 503 -14.73 -5.67 -4.12
N SER A 504 -13.75 -6.36 -4.70
CA SER A 504 -13.66 -7.81 -4.82
C SER A 504 -12.35 -8.31 -4.20
N ILE A 505 -12.41 -8.79 -2.97
CA ILE A 505 -11.22 -9.17 -2.19
C ILE A 505 -11.26 -10.67 -1.86
N PHE A 506 -10.41 -11.47 -2.49
CA PHE A 506 -10.51 -12.93 -2.36
C PHE A 506 -9.22 -13.75 -2.41
N ASN A 507 -9.25 -14.96 -1.86
CA ASN A 507 -8.11 -15.89 -1.82
C ASN A 507 -6.85 -15.31 -1.13
N ASN A 508 -7.05 -14.50 -0.09
CA ASN A 508 -5.95 -13.83 0.58
C ASN A 508 -5.61 -14.43 1.94
N LYS A 509 -4.36 -14.24 2.38
CA LYS A 509 -3.85 -14.76 3.64
C LYS A 509 -3.06 -13.72 4.42
N ASN A 510 -3.45 -13.48 5.67
CA ASN A 510 -2.61 -12.89 6.69
C ASN A 510 -2.06 -14.03 7.56
N VAL A 511 -0.77 -14.33 7.39
CA VAL A 511 -0.12 -15.46 8.07
C VAL A 511 0.48 -15.09 9.43
N ASN A 512 0.39 -13.82 9.82
CA ASN A 512 0.87 -13.31 11.11
C ASN A 512 -0.13 -13.65 12.21
N LYS A 513 0.36 -14.20 13.32
CA LYS A 513 -0.48 -14.61 14.46
C LYS A 513 -0.82 -13.45 15.41
N LEU A 514 -0.12 -12.31 15.28
CA LEU A 514 -0.22 -11.16 16.18
C LEU A 514 -1.01 -10.00 15.55
N LYS A 515 -1.02 -9.88 14.23
CA LYS A 515 -1.81 -8.87 13.50
C LYS A 515 -3.17 -9.45 13.12
N CYS A 516 -4.25 -8.69 13.31
CA CYS A 516 -5.62 -9.13 13.03
C CYS A 516 -6.13 -8.58 11.71
N GLY A 517 -7.21 -9.14 11.18
CA GLY A 517 -7.87 -8.61 9.99
C GLY A 517 -7.18 -8.97 8.68
N LEU A 518 -7.99 -8.97 7.62
CA LEU A 518 -7.52 -8.69 6.27
C LEU A 518 -7.43 -7.17 6.07
N ILE A 519 -8.47 -6.47 6.53
CA ILE A 519 -8.58 -5.02 6.64
C ILE A 519 -8.63 -4.71 8.14
N GLU A 520 -7.55 -4.14 8.63
CA GLU A 520 -7.38 -3.73 10.01
C GLU A 520 -7.57 -2.21 10.12
N ASN A 521 -8.35 -1.79 11.10
CA ASN A 521 -8.47 -0.40 11.47
C ASN A 521 -8.20 -0.23 12.97
N ASN A 522 -7.25 0.64 13.26
CA ASN A 522 -6.87 1.06 14.59
C ASN A 522 -7.34 2.52 14.78
N PHE A 523 -7.89 2.84 15.94
CA PHE A 523 -8.45 4.17 16.28
C PHE A 523 -9.73 4.54 15.53
N ASN A 524 -10.09 5.84 15.48
CA ASN A 524 -11.45 6.26 15.16
C ASN A 524 -11.74 6.18 13.66
N VAL A 525 -12.90 5.62 13.30
CA VAL A 525 -13.25 5.43 11.89
C VAL A 525 -14.71 5.69 11.56
N GLU A 526 -14.93 6.42 10.47
CA GLU A 526 -16.15 6.38 9.67
C GLU A 526 -15.90 5.49 8.45
N ILE A 527 -16.52 4.31 8.39
CA ILE A 527 -16.34 3.36 7.29
C ILE A 527 -17.67 3.03 6.60
N SER A 528 -17.67 3.10 5.27
CA SER A 528 -18.79 2.70 4.42
C SER A 528 -18.33 1.65 3.41
N VAL A 529 -18.97 0.48 3.42
CA VAL A 529 -18.72 -0.62 2.47
C VAL A 529 -20.00 -0.89 1.69
N LYS A 530 -19.93 -0.87 0.36
CA LYS A 530 -21.09 -0.99 -0.51
C LYS A 530 -20.82 -1.89 -1.71
N ASP A 531 -21.79 -2.71 -2.08
CA ASP A 531 -21.77 -3.53 -3.31
C ASP A 531 -20.49 -4.39 -3.44
N SER A 532 -19.93 -4.85 -2.32
CA SER A 532 -18.59 -5.45 -2.26
C SER A 532 -18.64 -6.94 -1.91
N SER A 533 -17.65 -7.70 -2.35
CA SER A 533 -17.52 -9.14 -2.09
C SER A 533 -16.16 -9.48 -1.50
N ILE A 534 -16.15 -10.09 -0.32
CA ILE A 534 -14.95 -10.46 0.42
C ILE A 534 -15.00 -11.96 0.72
N ASN A 535 -14.23 -12.76 -0.03
CA ASN A 535 -14.41 -14.20 -0.10
C ASN A 535 -13.13 -15.01 0.10
N ASP A 536 -13.23 -16.20 0.68
CA ASP A 536 -12.17 -17.21 0.68
C ASP A 536 -10.84 -16.68 1.30
N ASN A 537 -10.93 -15.83 2.31
CA ASN A 537 -9.76 -15.26 3.00
C ASN A 537 -9.44 -16.02 4.29
N THR A 538 -8.15 -16.15 4.63
CA THR A 538 -7.69 -16.88 5.82
C THR A 538 -6.75 -16.02 6.66
N ILE A 539 -7.17 -15.72 7.90
CA ILE A 539 -6.41 -14.91 8.85
C ILE A 539 -6.05 -15.80 10.04
N LYS A 540 -4.77 -15.80 10.47
CA LYS A 540 -4.33 -16.59 11.64
C LYS A 540 -4.67 -15.95 13.00
N ASN A 541 -5.34 -14.81 12.98
CA ASN A 541 -5.76 -14.04 14.13
C ASN A 541 -7.24 -13.62 13.95
N ASN A 542 -7.73 -12.67 14.75
CA ASN A 542 -9.12 -12.22 14.75
C ASN A 542 -9.50 -11.50 13.45
N GLY A 543 -10.79 -11.54 13.10
CA GLY A 543 -11.37 -10.84 11.95
C GLY A 543 -10.96 -11.45 10.62
N GLY A 544 -11.71 -12.43 10.12
CA GLY A 544 -11.38 -13.07 8.83
C GLY A 544 -11.48 -12.13 7.62
N SER A 545 -12.12 -10.97 7.78
CA SER A 545 -12.19 -9.87 6.82
C SER A 545 -11.82 -8.55 7.48
N PHE A 546 -12.65 -8.04 8.39
CA PHE A 546 -12.43 -6.78 9.07
C PHE A 546 -12.03 -6.98 10.54
N CYS A 547 -11.09 -6.19 11.01
CA CYS A 547 -10.69 -6.11 12.41
C CYS A 547 -10.65 -4.65 12.88
N PHE A 548 -11.42 -4.32 13.91
CA PHE A 548 -11.46 -3.00 14.54
C PHE A 548 -10.94 -3.11 15.97
N ILE A 549 -9.85 -2.40 16.28
CA ILE A 549 -9.18 -2.41 17.59
C ILE A 549 -8.87 -0.99 18.06
N ASN A 550 -8.93 -0.75 19.36
CA ASN A 550 -8.57 0.54 19.98
C ASN A 550 -9.33 1.76 19.40
N ASN A 551 -10.56 1.54 18.91
CA ASN A 551 -11.41 2.60 18.41
C ASN A 551 -12.20 3.20 19.59
N ASP A 552 -12.11 4.52 19.81
CA ASP A 552 -13.01 5.24 20.72
C ASP A 552 -14.36 5.52 20.03
N SER A 553 -14.31 5.76 18.72
CA SER A 553 -15.45 5.98 17.83
C SER A 553 -15.44 5.03 16.62
N ILE A 554 -16.53 4.30 16.40
CA ILE A 554 -16.78 3.48 15.21
C ILE A 554 -18.14 3.86 14.63
N ASN A 555 -18.14 4.37 13.39
CA ASN A 555 -19.32 4.57 12.57
C ASN A 555 -19.21 3.71 11.32
N MET A 556 -19.79 2.51 11.37
CA MET A 556 -19.70 1.51 10.32
C MET A 556 -21.01 1.37 9.57
N LYS A 557 -20.94 1.38 8.24
CA LYS A 557 -22.08 1.10 7.37
C LYS A 557 -21.70 0.07 6.30
N ILE A 558 -22.47 -1.01 6.19
CA ILE A 558 -22.26 -2.08 5.19
C ILE A 558 -23.58 -2.30 4.43
N PHE A 559 -23.53 -2.21 3.11
CA PHE A 559 -24.72 -2.33 2.26
C PHE A 559 -24.46 -3.31 1.10
N SER A 560 -25.47 -4.13 0.80
CA SER A 560 -25.50 -4.95 -0.44
C SER A 560 -24.22 -5.74 -0.69
N SER A 561 -23.59 -6.27 0.37
CA SER A 561 -22.27 -6.89 0.31
C SER A 561 -22.31 -8.38 0.65
N ILE A 562 -21.27 -9.12 0.27
CA ILE A 562 -21.15 -10.58 0.48
C ILE A 562 -19.83 -10.90 1.17
N PHE A 563 -19.93 -11.60 2.30
CA PHE A 563 -18.81 -12.17 3.04
C PHE A 563 -18.93 -13.69 3.01
N LYS A 564 -18.03 -14.36 2.29
CA LYS A 564 -18.14 -15.81 2.08
C LYS A 564 -16.85 -16.56 2.40
N ASN A 565 -16.96 -17.70 3.08
CA ASN A 565 -15.82 -18.60 3.33
C ASN A 565 -14.60 -17.92 3.98
N ASN A 566 -14.80 -16.87 4.78
CA ASN A 566 -13.70 -16.22 5.49
C ASN A 566 -13.38 -16.95 6.80
N TYR A 567 -12.12 -16.96 7.20
CA TYR A 567 -11.63 -17.62 8.42
C TYR A 567 -10.84 -16.66 9.32
N GLY A 568 -11.14 -16.66 10.62
CA GLY A 568 -10.37 -15.98 11.66
C GLY A 568 -10.45 -16.69 13.02
N LEU A 569 -9.72 -16.22 14.04
CA LEU A 569 -9.81 -16.78 15.40
C LEU A 569 -11.14 -16.43 16.08
N ASN A 570 -11.49 -15.15 16.04
CA ASN A 570 -12.78 -14.60 16.47
C ASN A 570 -13.32 -13.71 15.37
N GLY A 571 -14.62 -13.75 15.11
CA GLY A 571 -15.23 -13.00 14.01
C GLY A 571 -14.76 -13.55 12.67
N GLY A 572 -15.38 -14.61 12.19
CA GLY A 572 -14.95 -15.25 10.93
C GLY A 572 -15.01 -14.30 9.72
N SER A 573 -15.79 -13.22 9.80
CA SER A 573 -15.68 -12.07 8.89
C SER A 573 -15.31 -10.78 9.64
N ILE A 574 -16.09 -10.38 10.64
CA ILE A 574 -15.95 -9.08 11.30
C ILE A 574 -15.61 -9.30 12.77
N TYR A 575 -14.55 -8.64 13.22
CA TYR A 575 -14.15 -8.62 14.62
C TYR A 575 -14.07 -7.17 15.12
N ILE A 576 -14.79 -6.86 16.19
CA ILE A 576 -14.79 -5.55 16.82
C ILE A 576 -14.44 -5.71 18.30
N HIS A 577 -13.29 -5.18 18.72
CA HIS A 577 -12.82 -5.27 20.09
C HIS A 577 -12.80 -3.91 20.80
N LYS A 578 -13.00 -3.96 22.12
CA LYS A 578 -13.12 -2.82 23.03
C LYS A 578 -11.76 -2.19 23.36
N MET A 579 -11.74 -0.88 23.61
CA MET A 579 -10.82 -0.26 24.57
C MET A 579 -11.59 0.44 25.71
N ILE A 580 -10.94 0.57 26.86
CA ILE A 580 -11.49 1.13 28.10
C ILE A 580 -11.62 2.64 27.93
N ASN A 581 -12.86 3.14 27.81
CA ASN A 581 -13.13 4.57 27.78
C ASN A 581 -12.63 5.20 29.09
N LYS A 582 -11.55 6.00 29.04
CA LYS A 582 -10.99 6.65 30.25
C LYS A 582 -11.79 7.88 30.68
N THR A 583 -12.61 8.45 29.81
CA THR A 583 -13.17 9.80 29.98
C THR A 583 -14.67 9.85 30.28
N GLY A 584 -15.40 8.73 30.21
CA GLY A 584 -16.82 8.69 30.57
C GLY A 584 -17.77 9.46 29.63
N GLU A 585 -17.26 10.03 28.53
CA GLU A 585 -18.11 10.68 27.52
C GLU A 585 -18.80 9.63 26.64
N LEU A 586 -20.11 9.86 26.39
CA LEU A 586 -20.94 9.08 25.48
C LEU A 586 -20.56 9.45 24.05
N ILE A 587 -19.72 8.64 23.42
CA ILE A 587 -19.42 8.76 21.99
C ILE A 587 -20.46 7.95 21.21
N ASP A 588 -21.06 8.57 20.20
CA ASP A 588 -22.00 7.90 19.29
C ASP A 588 -21.26 6.90 18.41
N ASN A 589 -21.41 5.62 18.77
CA ASN A 589 -20.92 4.47 18.02
C ASN A 589 -22.08 3.77 17.34
N SER A 590 -22.02 3.67 16.01
CA SER A 590 -23.09 3.09 15.19
C SER A 590 -22.58 1.99 14.26
N ILE A 591 -23.35 0.91 14.17
CA ILE A 591 -23.14 -0.16 13.18
C ILE A 591 -24.43 -0.36 12.41
N GLU A 592 -24.37 -0.15 11.09
CA GLU A 592 -25.50 -0.38 10.21
C GLU A 592 -25.15 -1.40 9.12
N ILE A 593 -25.93 -2.47 9.00
CA ILE A 593 -25.74 -3.54 8.01
C ILE A 593 -27.07 -3.79 7.31
N TYR A 594 -27.09 -3.65 5.98
CA TYR A 594 -28.28 -3.82 5.16
C TYR A 594 -28.01 -4.70 3.95
N ASP A 595 -28.99 -5.53 3.59
CA ASP A 595 -29.01 -6.32 2.35
C ASP A 595 -27.72 -7.15 2.13
N THR A 596 -27.12 -7.63 3.21
CA THR A 596 -25.78 -8.24 3.22
C THR A 596 -25.86 -9.74 3.50
N GLN A 597 -24.89 -10.51 3.00
CA GLN A 597 -24.85 -11.96 3.17
C GLN A 597 -23.55 -12.42 3.83
N PHE A 598 -23.66 -13.20 4.90
CA PHE A 598 -22.56 -13.89 5.58
C PHE A 598 -22.74 -15.40 5.38
N ILE A 599 -21.91 -15.98 4.51
CA ILE A 599 -22.06 -17.36 4.03
C ILE A 599 -20.83 -18.20 4.39
N ASN A 600 -21.01 -19.26 5.16
CA ASN A 600 -19.97 -20.24 5.48
C ASN A 600 -18.68 -19.63 6.07
N ASN A 601 -18.80 -18.50 6.78
CA ASN A 601 -17.65 -17.95 7.50
C ASN A 601 -17.39 -18.76 8.76
N LYS A 602 -16.12 -18.86 9.14
CA LYS A 602 -15.68 -19.71 10.25
C LYS A 602 -14.80 -18.91 11.21
N ALA A 603 -15.14 -18.98 12.49
CA ALA A 603 -14.25 -18.61 13.58
C ALA A 603 -13.74 -19.86 14.31
N GLU A 604 -12.55 -19.79 14.90
CA GLU A 604 -12.08 -20.85 15.80
C GLU A 604 -12.85 -20.82 17.13
N TYR A 605 -13.02 -19.64 17.73
CA TYR A 605 -13.66 -19.49 19.04
C TYR A 605 -15.02 -18.80 18.94
N TYR A 606 -15.07 -17.50 18.67
CA TYR A 606 -16.30 -16.75 18.88
C TYR A 606 -16.77 -16.03 17.62
N GLY A 607 -18.08 -16.14 17.32
CA GLY A 607 -18.73 -15.35 16.26
C GLY A 607 -18.32 -15.80 14.86
N GLY A 608 -18.99 -16.83 14.34
CA GLY A 608 -18.59 -17.42 13.04
C GLY A 608 -18.67 -16.44 11.87
N ALA A 609 -19.55 -15.45 11.93
CA ALA A 609 -19.53 -14.29 11.05
C ALA A 609 -19.03 -13.03 11.77
N ILE A 610 -19.66 -12.66 12.88
CA ILE A 610 -19.41 -11.37 13.55
C ILE A 610 -19.12 -11.60 15.04
N TYR A 611 -18.04 -10.99 15.52
CA TYR A 611 -17.71 -10.88 16.94
C TYR A 611 -17.74 -9.41 17.38
N ILE A 612 -18.42 -9.13 18.49
CA ILE A 612 -18.50 -7.80 19.08
C ILE A 612 -18.19 -7.85 20.57
N GLY A 613 -16.95 -7.48 20.93
CA GLY A 613 -16.52 -7.32 22.31
C GLY A 613 -16.70 -5.90 22.87
N ASN A 614 -17.00 -4.90 22.03
CA ASN A 614 -17.03 -3.50 22.45
C ASN A 614 -18.33 -3.13 23.19
N GLU A 615 -18.27 -2.75 24.46
CA GLU A 615 -19.44 -2.38 25.26
C GLU A 615 -20.07 -1.03 24.88
N LEU A 616 -19.35 -0.16 24.15
CA LEU A 616 -19.73 1.24 23.88
C LEU A 616 -20.55 1.44 22.60
N ILE A 617 -20.91 0.37 21.89
CA ILE A 617 -21.75 0.48 20.68
C ILE A 617 -23.19 0.67 21.12
N ASN A 618 -23.73 1.86 20.84
CA ASN A 618 -25.04 2.31 21.31
C ASN A 618 -26.15 2.07 20.28
N ASP A 619 -25.83 2.11 18.98
CA ASP A 619 -26.80 1.89 17.90
C ASP A 619 -26.34 0.78 16.95
N VAL A 620 -27.15 -0.28 16.83
CA VAL A 620 -26.90 -1.38 15.90
C VAL A 620 -28.17 -1.62 15.09
N LYS A 621 -28.06 -1.50 13.77
CA LYS A 621 -29.16 -1.73 12.83
C LYS A 621 -28.75 -2.80 11.84
N VAL A 622 -29.40 -3.96 11.89
CA VAL A 622 -29.18 -5.04 10.92
C VAL A 622 -30.50 -5.39 10.25
N ARG A 623 -30.63 -5.20 8.93
CA ARG A 623 -31.86 -5.52 8.19
C ARG A 623 -31.58 -6.28 6.91
N ASN A 624 -32.55 -7.10 6.47
CA ASN A 624 -32.46 -7.90 5.25
C ASN A 624 -31.12 -8.68 5.09
N THR A 625 -30.55 -9.13 6.21
CA THR A 625 -29.23 -9.77 6.24
C THR A 625 -29.35 -11.28 6.38
N PHE A 626 -28.51 -12.02 5.67
CA PHE A 626 -28.51 -13.48 5.66
C PHE A 626 -27.27 -14.04 6.35
N PHE A 627 -27.46 -14.90 7.34
CA PHE A 627 -26.40 -15.65 8.01
C PHE A 627 -26.59 -17.14 7.72
N ILE A 628 -25.81 -17.66 6.77
CA ILE A 628 -26.00 -19.01 6.23
C ILE A 628 -24.75 -19.84 6.47
N GLY A 629 -24.85 -20.97 7.17
CA GLY A 629 -23.77 -21.96 7.27
C GLY A 629 -22.53 -21.50 8.07
N ASN A 630 -22.62 -20.43 8.85
CA ASN A 630 -21.47 -19.93 9.62
C ASN A 630 -21.19 -20.84 10.83
N HIS A 631 -19.92 -20.88 11.26
CA HIS A 631 -19.45 -21.81 12.29
C HIS A 631 -18.47 -21.19 13.28
N ALA A 632 -18.59 -21.50 14.57
CA ALA A 632 -17.66 -21.12 15.63
C ALA A 632 -17.72 -22.09 16.82
N TYR A 633 -16.84 -21.94 17.81
CA TYR A 633 -17.00 -22.62 19.10
C TYR A 633 -18.28 -22.14 19.81
N ALA A 634 -18.49 -20.82 19.94
CA ALA A 634 -19.75 -20.24 20.40
C ALA A 634 -20.20 -19.09 19.50
N GLY A 635 -21.52 -18.95 19.32
CA GLY A 635 -22.07 -17.90 18.46
C GLY A 635 -21.82 -18.19 17.00
N GLY A 636 -22.44 -19.25 16.46
CA GLY A 636 -22.17 -19.72 15.10
C GLY A 636 -22.33 -18.64 14.02
N ALA A 637 -23.25 -17.69 14.19
CA ALA A 637 -23.29 -16.47 13.39
C ALA A 637 -22.68 -15.27 14.13
N ILE A 638 -23.21 -14.90 15.29
CA ILE A 638 -22.88 -13.66 16.01
C ILE A 638 -22.52 -13.98 17.46
N TYR A 639 -21.45 -13.35 17.96
CA TYR A 639 -21.07 -13.37 19.37
C TYR A 639 -20.95 -11.95 19.93
N THR A 640 -21.44 -11.73 21.15
CA THR A 640 -21.37 -10.43 21.84
C THR A 640 -21.10 -10.57 23.33
N ASN A 641 -20.32 -9.65 23.91
CA ASN A 641 -19.95 -9.69 25.35
C ASN A 641 -20.78 -8.76 26.25
N ASN A 642 -21.87 -8.14 25.76
CA ASN A 642 -22.61 -7.14 26.55
C ASN A 642 -24.14 -7.35 26.58
N ILE A 643 -24.65 -7.43 27.81
CA ILE A 643 -26.05 -7.51 28.28
C ILE A 643 -26.99 -6.53 27.58
N TYR A 644 -26.58 -5.27 27.39
CA TYR A 644 -27.46 -4.23 26.82
C TYR A 644 -27.78 -4.46 25.32
N LYS A 645 -27.08 -5.40 24.66
CA LYS A 645 -27.21 -5.65 23.21
C LYS A 645 -28.17 -6.77 22.84
N LYS A 646 -28.75 -7.44 23.83
CA LYS A 646 -29.70 -8.54 23.62
C LYS A 646 -30.94 -8.11 22.83
N GLU A 647 -31.36 -6.85 22.94
CA GLU A 647 -32.48 -6.29 22.15
C GLU A 647 -32.04 -5.71 20.80
N LEU A 648 -30.80 -5.20 20.70
CA LEU A 648 -30.26 -4.54 19.51
C LEU A 648 -30.17 -5.47 18.28
N PHE A 649 -29.91 -6.77 18.47
CA PHE A 649 -29.96 -7.77 17.40
C PHE A 649 -31.31 -8.50 17.29
N LYS A 650 -32.30 -8.19 18.14
CA LYS A 650 -33.64 -8.79 18.07
C LYS A 650 -34.65 -7.90 17.34
N SER A 651 -34.45 -6.59 17.26
CA SER A 651 -35.32 -5.63 16.56
C SER A 651 -35.25 -5.70 15.01
N ASN A 652 -34.80 -6.83 14.50
CA ASN A 652 -34.34 -7.05 13.13
C ASN A 652 -35.47 -7.33 12.13
N ILE A 653 -35.71 -6.39 11.22
CA ILE A 653 -36.64 -6.57 10.09
C ILE A 653 -35.97 -7.49 9.06
N ASN A 654 -36.57 -8.67 8.82
CA ASN A 654 -36.25 -9.62 7.73
C ASN A 654 -34.85 -10.25 7.70
N ASN A 655 -34.16 -10.41 8.83
CA ASN A 655 -32.90 -11.18 8.85
C ASN A 655 -33.16 -12.69 8.84
N LYS A 656 -32.35 -13.46 8.12
CA LYS A 656 -32.50 -14.92 7.99
C LYS A 656 -31.25 -15.63 8.51
N PHE A 657 -31.45 -16.56 9.44
CA PHE A 657 -30.43 -17.45 9.97
C PHE A 657 -30.70 -18.88 9.52
N GLN A 658 -29.77 -19.50 8.79
CA GLN A 658 -29.95 -20.83 8.23
C GLN A 658 -28.69 -21.68 8.39
N ASN A 659 -28.83 -22.86 8.97
CA ASN A 659 -27.76 -23.88 9.07
C ASN A 659 -26.45 -23.39 9.71
N ASN A 660 -26.48 -22.35 10.56
CA ASN A 660 -25.31 -21.98 11.36
C ASN A 660 -25.08 -23.05 12.43
N THR A 661 -23.84 -23.23 12.86
CA THR A 661 -23.46 -24.27 13.83
C THR A 661 -22.51 -23.72 14.89
N SER A 662 -22.59 -24.27 16.10
CA SER A 662 -21.70 -23.95 17.21
C SER A 662 -21.33 -25.22 17.97
N GLU A 663 -20.08 -25.36 18.39
CA GLU A 663 -19.64 -26.52 19.19
C GLU A 663 -20.17 -26.46 20.63
N SER A 664 -20.06 -25.30 21.28
CA SER A 664 -20.45 -25.08 22.67
C SER A 664 -21.91 -24.70 22.82
N HIS A 665 -22.30 -23.54 22.29
CA HIS A 665 -23.65 -23.01 22.44
C HIS A 665 -23.94 -21.86 21.46
N GLY A 666 -25.23 -21.59 21.28
CA GLY A 666 -25.73 -20.47 20.49
C GLY A 666 -25.37 -20.57 19.02
N VAL A 667 -26.09 -21.41 18.28
CA VAL A 667 -25.85 -21.61 16.83
C VAL A 667 -25.97 -20.31 16.03
N ASN A 668 -26.80 -19.36 16.48
CA ASN A 668 -26.96 -18.05 15.85
C ASN A 668 -26.34 -16.95 16.71
N PHE A 669 -26.69 -16.90 18.00
CA PHE A 669 -26.25 -15.88 18.93
C PHE A 669 -25.73 -16.54 20.20
N ALA A 670 -24.59 -16.08 20.69
CA ALA A 670 -24.06 -16.46 22.00
C ALA A 670 -23.39 -15.27 22.70
N THR A 671 -23.20 -15.40 24.01
CA THR A 671 -22.40 -14.52 24.86
C THR A 671 -21.47 -15.34 25.74
N ASP A 672 -20.69 -14.68 26.59
CA ASP A 672 -20.02 -15.37 27.69
C ASP A 672 -21.08 -16.03 28.63
N PRO A 673 -20.71 -17.08 29.38
CA PRO A 673 -21.58 -17.67 30.38
C PRO A 673 -22.02 -16.61 31.40
N PHE A 674 -23.32 -16.54 31.64
CA PHE A 674 -23.94 -15.43 32.35
C PHE A 674 -24.57 -15.85 33.66
N MET A 675 -25.34 -16.95 33.65
CA MET A 675 -26.17 -17.31 34.79
C MET A 675 -26.19 -18.81 35.03
N ILE A 676 -26.16 -19.17 36.32
CA ILE A 676 -26.47 -20.51 36.80
C ILE A 676 -27.90 -20.51 37.31
N SER A 677 -28.73 -21.41 36.78
CA SER A 677 -30.14 -21.53 37.14
C SER A 677 -30.47 -22.96 37.58
N LEU A 678 -31.37 -23.09 38.55
CA LEU A 678 -31.87 -24.40 39.00
C LEU A 678 -32.89 -24.94 37.99
N ILE A 679 -32.65 -26.14 37.44
CA ILE A 679 -33.47 -26.71 36.35
C ILE A 679 -34.78 -27.29 36.89
N SER A 680 -34.72 -28.09 37.96
CA SER A 680 -35.87 -28.80 38.49
C SER A 680 -35.56 -29.54 39.81
N PRO A 681 -36.55 -29.71 40.72
CA PRO A 681 -37.86 -29.06 40.72
C PRO A 681 -37.78 -27.64 41.28
N LYS A 682 -38.60 -26.71 40.76
CA LYS A 682 -38.77 -25.33 41.25
C LYS A 682 -39.37 -25.32 42.66
N VAL A 683 -38.59 -25.75 43.65
CA VAL A 683 -38.98 -25.65 45.04
C VAL A 683 -37.95 -24.73 45.69
N ASN A 684 -38.35 -23.47 45.88
CA ASN A 684 -37.59 -22.57 46.76
C ASN A 684 -37.44 -23.16 48.17
N ASN A 685 -38.26 -24.16 48.51
CA ASN A 685 -38.30 -24.91 49.76
C ASN A 685 -38.06 -26.41 49.54
N LEU A 686 -36.81 -26.84 49.44
CA LEU A 686 -36.48 -28.26 49.45
C LEU A 686 -36.82 -28.85 50.82
N THR A 687 -37.41 -30.03 50.86
CA THR A 687 -37.71 -30.75 52.10
C THR A 687 -37.03 -32.11 52.03
N ILE A 688 -36.16 -32.40 53.00
CA ILE A 688 -35.41 -33.66 53.07
C ILE A 688 -35.39 -34.17 54.50
N SER A 689 -35.31 -35.49 54.68
CA SER A 689 -34.96 -36.10 55.95
C SER A 689 -33.44 -36.04 56.18
N SER A 690 -33.00 -36.02 57.43
CA SER A 690 -31.57 -35.98 57.74
C SER A 690 -30.84 -37.18 57.10
N GLY A 691 -29.77 -36.92 56.36
CA GLY A 691 -28.99 -37.91 55.60
C GLY A 691 -29.68 -38.52 54.37
N GLU A 692 -30.90 -38.10 54.04
CA GLU A 692 -31.56 -38.42 52.77
C GLU A 692 -30.85 -37.71 51.61
N GLY A 693 -30.65 -38.43 50.50
CA GLY A 693 -30.06 -37.87 49.29
C GLY A 693 -31.08 -37.03 48.52
N SER A 694 -30.70 -35.81 48.14
CA SER A 694 -31.50 -34.97 47.25
C SER A 694 -30.78 -34.71 45.94
N LEU A 695 -31.54 -34.68 44.86
CA LEU A 695 -31.06 -34.42 43.52
C LEU A 695 -31.26 -32.93 43.18
N LEU A 696 -30.17 -32.17 43.13
CA LEU A 696 -30.18 -30.79 42.64
C LEU A 696 -29.46 -30.72 41.29
N LYS A 697 -30.08 -30.08 40.31
CA LYS A 697 -29.52 -29.88 38.97
C LYS A 697 -29.49 -28.42 38.58
N PHE A 698 -28.32 -27.94 38.20
CA PHE A 698 -28.12 -26.56 37.75
C PHE A 698 -27.72 -26.54 36.27
N SER A 699 -28.25 -25.59 35.51
CA SER A 699 -27.79 -25.28 34.17
C SER A 699 -26.95 -24.01 34.17
N LEU A 700 -25.85 -24.04 33.45
CA LEU A 700 -25.11 -22.84 33.07
C LEU A 700 -25.64 -22.35 31.73
N ILE A 701 -26.13 -21.12 31.71
CA ILE A 701 -26.66 -20.48 30.51
C ILE A 701 -25.96 -19.16 30.21
N ASP A 702 -25.94 -18.81 28.93
CA ASP A 702 -25.51 -17.50 28.46
C ASP A 702 -26.64 -16.46 28.59
N GLU A 703 -26.39 -15.22 28.17
CA GLU A 703 -27.40 -14.16 28.25
C GLU A 703 -28.59 -14.39 27.33
N TYR A 704 -28.44 -15.17 26.26
CA TYR A 704 -29.55 -15.53 25.35
C TYR A 704 -30.36 -16.73 25.86
N GLY A 705 -29.93 -17.38 26.94
CA GLY A 705 -30.55 -18.56 27.51
C GLY A 705 -30.10 -19.88 26.88
N ASN A 706 -29.02 -19.87 26.09
CA ASN A 706 -28.41 -21.07 25.56
C ASN A 706 -27.65 -21.81 26.66
N ILE A 707 -27.77 -23.13 26.73
CA ILE A 707 -26.99 -23.97 27.66
C ILE A 707 -25.54 -24.05 27.18
N VAL A 708 -24.59 -23.65 28.03
CA VAL A 708 -23.16 -23.61 27.71
C VAL A 708 -22.54 -25.00 27.79
N GLN A 709 -22.37 -25.68 26.67
CA GLN A 709 -21.73 -27.00 26.62
C GLN A 709 -20.23 -26.85 26.41
N ASP A 710 -19.49 -26.43 27.43
CA ASP A 710 -18.05 -26.16 27.35
C ASP A 710 -17.19 -27.44 27.27
N MET A 711 -17.35 -28.24 26.22
CA MET A 711 -16.67 -29.53 26.06
C MET A 711 -15.15 -29.39 25.96
N SER A 712 -14.70 -28.31 25.34
CA SER A 712 -13.28 -28.01 25.13
C SER A 712 -12.63 -27.25 26.31
N ARG A 713 -13.41 -27.00 27.39
CA ARG A 713 -12.96 -26.30 28.62
C ARG A 713 -12.37 -24.91 28.34
N HIS A 714 -12.96 -24.17 27.41
CA HIS A 714 -12.56 -22.81 27.10
C HIS A 714 -12.97 -21.82 28.20
N TYR A 715 -14.05 -22.10 28.92
CA TYR A 715 -14.52 -21.28 30.02
C TYR A 715 -14.03 -21.85 31.36
N ASN A 716 -13.26 -21.04 32.11
CA ASN A 716 -12.86 -21.40 33.48
C ASN A 716 -14.01 -21.14 34.47
N ILE A 717 -15.04 -21.99 34.43
CA ILE A 717 -16.27 -21.83 35.22
C ILE A 717 -16.04 -22.20 36.70
N GLY A 718 -15.15 -23.16 36.98
CA GLY A 718 -14.89 -23.65 38.34
C GLY A 718 -15.93 -24.65 38.85
N SER A 719 -15.92 -24.91 40.16
CA SER A 719 -16.88 -25.81 40.83
C SER A 719 -18.00 -25.03 41.50
N LEU A 720 -19.23 -25.53 41.40
CA LEU A 720 -20.36 -24.97 42.14
C LEU A 720 -20.45 -25.65 43.50
N LYS A 721 -20.42 -24.85 44.57
CA LYS A 721 -20.45 -25.34 45.95
C LYS A 721 -21.63 -24.75 46.72
N LEU A 722 -22.45 -25.61 47.34
CA LEU A 722 -23.46 -25.18 48.32
C LEU A 722 -22.89 -25.16 49.73
N ASN A 723 -23.17 -24.09 50.46
CA ASN A 723 -22.87 -23.95 51.88
C ASN A 723 -24.14 -23.55 52.65
N ILE A 724 -24.16 -23.67 53.98
CA ILE A 724 -25.26 -23.15 54.81
C ILE A 724 -24.88 -21.74 55.30
N GLU A 725 -25.80 -20.77 55.17
CA GLU A 725 -25.61 -19.42 55.72
C GLU A 725 -25.84 -19.42 57.24
N ASN A 726 -24.82 -19.03 58.03
CA ASN A 726 -24.89 -19.08 59.49
C ASN A 726 -25.36 -17.75 60.13
N SER A 727 -25.86 -16.79 59.33
CA SER A 727 -26.05 -15.39 59.74
C SER A 727 -27.24 -15.16 60.70
N LEU A 728 -28.14 -16.13 60.89
CA LEU A 728 -29.34 -16.00 61.74
C LEU A 728 -29.33 -16.88 63.00
N LEU A 729 -28.38 -17.80 63.13
CA LEU A 729 -28.36 -18.77 64.24
C LEU A 729 -27.43 -18.29 65.36
N LYS A 730 -27.98 -17.60 66.38
CA LYS A 730 -27.26 -17.24 67.63
C LYS A 730 -26.82 -18.46 68.47
N LYS A 731 -27.15 -19.69 68.03
CA LYS A 731 -26.66 -20.96 68.57
C LYS A 731 -26.15 -21.79 67.40
N SER A 732 -24.93 -22.31 67.49
CA SER A 732 -24.35 -23.23 66.53
C SER A 732 -25.26 -24.45 66.36
N VAL A 733 -26.11 -24.44 65.33
CA VAL A 733 -26.73 -25.68 64.87
C VAL A 733 -25.60 -26.45 64.21
N ASP A 734 -25.20 -27.57 64.81
CA ASP A 734 -24.23 -28.46 64.20
C ASP A 734 -24.94 -29.19 63.05
N TYR A 735 -24.42 -28.97 61.85
CA TYR A 735 -24.81 -29.66 60.62
C TYR A 735 -23.55 -30.18 59.93
N ASP A 736 -23.69 -31.25 59.14
CA ASP A 736 -22.67 -31.72 58.20
C ASP A 736 -23.31 -31.82 56.81
N ILE A 737 -22.55 -31.43 55.79
CA ILE A 737 -23.03 -31.44 54.40
C ILE A 737 -22.06 -32.28 53.58
N THR A 738 -22.60 -33.20 52.80
CA THR A 738 -21.81 -34.01 51.86
C THR A 738 -22.41 -33.96 50.47
N GLY A 739 -21.60 -34.19 49.44
CA GLY A 739 -22.05 -34.15 48.05
C GLY A 739 -22.54 -32.77 47.60
N ASN A 740 -22.00 -31.69 48.18
CA ASN A 740 -22.40 -30.29 47.95
C ASN A 740 -21.55 -29.54 46.92
N VAL A 741 -20.69 -30.26 46.20
CA VAL A 741 -19.85 -29.71 45.11
C VAL A 741 -20.17 -30.48 43.84
N CYS A 742 -20.42 -29.76 42.75
CA CYS A 742 -20.49 -30.34 41.41
C CYS A 742 -19.67 -29.52 40.41
N TYR A 743 -19.42 -30.12 39.25
CA TYR A 743 -18.76 -29.49 38.12
C TYR A 743 -19.71 -29.49 36.93
N PHE A 744 -19.67 -28.44 36.13
CA PHE A 744 -20.46 -28.37 34.91
C PHE A 744 -19.90 -29.33 33.86
N SER A 745 -20.71 -30.27 33.42
CA SER A 745 -20.45 -31.14 32.28
C SER A 745 -21.57 -30.97 31.27
N LYS A 746 -21.24 -30.57 30.04
CA LYS A 746 -22.21 -30.20 28.99
C LYS A 746 -23.24 -29.16 29.49
N GLY A 747 -22.78 -28.21 30.30
CA GLY A 747 -23.61 -27.13 30.86
C GLY A 747 -24.48 -27.53 32.03
N ILE A 748 -24.39 -28.77 32.54
CA ILE A 748 -25.19 -29.27 33.66
C ILE A 748 -24.28 -29.61 34.85
N CYS A 749 -24.68 -29.15 36.04
CA CYS A 749 -24.05 -29.48 37.31
C CYS A 749 -25.05 -30.29 38.14
N GLU A 750 -24.75 -31.56 38.41
CA GLU A 750 -25.65 -32.45 39.15
C GLU A 750 -25.06 -32.81 40.50
N LEU A 751 -25.83 -32.57 41.56
CA LEU A 751 -25.51 -33.02 42.91
C LEU A 751 -26.35 -34.26 43.22
N ASN A 752 -25.90 -35.42 42.72
CA ASN A 752 -26.65 -36.68 42.83
C ASN A 752 -26.68 -37.26 44.26
N ASN A 753 -25.76 -36.81 45.12
CA ASN A 753 -25.57 -37.31 46.49
C ASN A 753 -25.57 -36.18 47.53
N PHE A 754 -26.28 -35.08 47.26
CA PHE A 754 -26.36 -33.98 48.22
C PHE A 754 -27.14 -34.43 49.46
N LYS A 755 -26.49 -34.36 50.63
CA LYS A 755 -27.07 -34.77 51.92
C LYS A 755 -26.78 -33.73 52.99
N ILE A 756 -27.78 -33.43 53.81
CA ILE A 756 -27.63 -32.62 55.02
C ILE A 756 -27.87 -33.52 56.23
N TYR A 757 -26.93 -33.50 57.17
CA TYR A 757 -27.00 -34.20 58.44
C TYR A 757 -27.21 -33.20 59.57
N THR A 758 -28.06 -33.52 60.53
CA THR A 758 -28.38 -32.67 61.70
C THR A 758 -28.28 -33.46 62.99
N LEU A 759 -27.99 -32.80 64.12
CA LEU A 759 -28.02 -33.45 65.45
C LEU A 759 -29.45 -33.63 65.98
N LYS A 760 -30.35 -32.69 65.64
CA LYS A 760 -31.77 -32.71 66.03
C LYS A 760 -32.63 -32.20 64.86
N PRO A 761 -33.89 -32.67 64.73
CA PRO A 761 -34.83 -32.13 63.76
C PRO A 761 -34.91 -30.62 63.90
N HIS A 762 -34.79 -29.92 62.77
CA HIS A 762 -34.82 -28.47 62.75
C HIS A 762 -36.02 -28.01 61.92
N PRO A 763 -37.10 -27.55 62.58
CA PRO A 763 -38.33 -27.17 61.88
C PRO A 763 -38.18 -25.86 61.11
N GLU A 764 -37.13 -25.07 61.38
CA GLU A 764 -36.83 -23.84 60.64
C GLU A 764 -36.05 -24.17 59.36
N PRO A 765 -36.36 -23.48 58.25
CA PRO A 765 -35.64 -23.67 56.99
C PRO A 765 -34.18 -23.22 57.10
N LEU A 766 -33.25 -24.12 56.79
CA LEU A 766 -31.84 -23.81 56.56
C LEU A 766 -31.70 -23.06 55.24
N LYS A 767 -30.93 -21.98 55.23
CA LYS A 767 -30.65 -21.21 54.03
C LYS A 767 -29.36 -21.71 53.39
N LEU A 768 -29.47 -22.41 52.26
CA LEU A 768 -28.30 -22.78 51.46
C LEU A 768 -27.87 -21.60 50.59
N VAL A 769 -26.57 -21.34 50.52
CA VAL A 769 -25.94 -20.33 49.69
C VAL A 769 -25.07 -21.02 48.65
N LEU A 770 -25.34 -20.72 47.40
CA LEU A 770 -24.47 -21.12 46.29
C LEU A 770 -23.25 -20.22 46.23
N SER A 771 -22.09 -20.85 46.09
CA SER A 771 -20.80 -20.18 45.90
C SER A 771 -20.14 -20.74 44.64
N LEU A 772 -19.56 -19.84 43.86
CA LEU A 772 -18.81 -20.12 42.66
C LEU A 772 -17.45 -19.41 42.75
N ASP A 773 -16.40 -20.07 42.26
CA ASP A 773 -15.06 -19.49 42.24
C ASP A 773 -14.97 -18.30 41.26
N ASN A 774 -15.76 -18.34 40.18
CA ASN A 774 -15.86 -17.27 39.20
C ASN A 774 -16.92 -16.24 39.60
N LYS A 775 -16.52 -14.98 39.77
CA LYS A 775 -17.41 -13.89 40.22
C LYS A 775 -18.25 -13.27 39.11
N ASN A 776 -17.99 -13.59 37.84
CA ASN A 776 -18.66 -12.95 36.70
C ASN A 776 -19.97 -13.65 36.29
N ILE A 777 -20.28 -14.80 36.90
CA ILE A 777 -21.49 -15.58 36.59
C ILE A 777 -22.49 -15.39 37.73
N ASP A 778 -23.69 -14.91 37.39
CA ASP A 778 -24.78 -14.71 38.35
C ASP A 778 -25.45 -16.04 38.70
N ILE A 779 -26.09 -16.08 39.86
CA ILE A 779 -26.83 -17.26 40.33
C ILE A 779 -28.26 -16.81 40.63
N SER A 780 -29.21 -17.14 39.74
CA SER A 780 -30.61 -16.69 39.86
C SER A 780 -31.22 -17.07 41.20
N ASP A 781 -30.92 -18.28 41.65
CA ASP A 781 -31.48 -18.90 42.84
C ASP A 781 -30.40 -19.01 43.92
N LYS A 782 -29.70 -17.90 44.20
CA LYS A 782 -28.58 -17.84 45.16
C LYS A 782 -28.89 -18.50 46.51
N TYR A 783 -30.17 -18.49 46.90
CA TYR A 783 -30.66 -19.09 48.13
C TYR A 783 -31.67 -20.19 47.87
N ILE A 784 -31.46 -21.34 48.50
CA ILE A 784 -32.43 -22.44 48.55
C ILE A 784 -32.77 -22.66 50.02
N ASN A 785 -34.06 -22.56 50.37
CA ASN A 785 -34.50 -22.91 51.71
C ASN A 785 -34.64 -24.42 51.81
N VAL A 786 -34.10 -25.02 52.86
CA VAL A 786 -34.16 -26.47 53.09
C VAL A 786 -34.70 -26.76 54.46
N VAL A 787 -35.83 -27.46 54.52
CA VAL A 787 -36.40 -27.96 55.78
C VAL A 787 -35.89 -29.39 55.99
N VAL A 788 -35.14 -29.60 57.07
CA VAL A 788 -34.65 -30.93 57.46
C VAL A 788 -35.64 -31.56 58.44
N LYS A 789 -36.46 -32.47 57.93
CA LYS A 789 -37.47 -33.20 58.72
C LYS A 789 -36.83 -34.27 59.59
N ASN A 790 -37.55 -34.65 60.64
CA ASN A 790 -37.26 -35.88 61.36
C ASN A 790 -37.56 -37.08 60.46
N CYS A 791 -37.05 -38.26 60.82
CA CYS A 791 -37.39 -39.49 60.11
C CYS A 791 -38.89 -39.76 60.18
N ASP A 792 -39.46 -40.27 59.09
CA ASP A 792 -40.84 -40.74 59.08
C ASP A 792 -40.99 -41.91 60.07
N GLU A 793 -42.21 -42.15 60.57
CA GLU A 793 -42.46 -43.18 61.58
C GLU A 793 -42.00 -44.57 61.12
N GLU A 794 -42.11 -44.83 59.82
CA GLU A 794 -41.71 -46.05 59.11
C GLU A 794 -40.17 -46.19 58.97
N GLN A 795 -39.41 -45.10 59.15
CA GLN A 795 -37.95 -45.07 58.99
C GLN A 795 -37.20 -45.28 60.32
N ILE A 796 -35.98 -45.80 60.23
CA ILE A 796 -35.08 -46.01 61.36
C ILE A 796 -34.12 -44.84 61.47
N LYS A 797 -34.11 -44.22 62.66
CA LYS A 797 -33.22 -43.11 63.00
C LYS A 797 -31.87 -43.66 63.45
N MET A 798 -30.88 -43.56 62.57
CA MET A 798 -29.51 -44.00 62.80
C MET A 798 -28.61 -42.82 63.17
N VAL A 799 -27.43 -43.07 63.72
CA VAL A 799 -26.45 -42.03 64.08
C VAL A 799 -25.11 -42.37 63.44
N ASN A 800 -24.48 -41.39 62.78
CA ASN A 800 -23.18 -41.59 62.13
C ASN A 800 -22.02 -41.44 63.13
N SER A 801 -20.78 -41.69 62.67
CA SER A 801 -19.57 -41.59 63.50
C SER A 801 -19.27 -40.19 64.04
N LYS A 802 -19.93 -39.15 63.51
CA LYS A 802 -19.84 -37.75 63.96
C LYS A 802 -21.04 -37.31 64.81
N TYR A 803 -21.86 -38.26 65.27
CA TYR A 803 -23.06 -38.04 66.09
C TYR A 803 -24.27 -37.37 65.40
N PHE A 804 -24.24 -37.15 64.08
CA PHE A 804 -25.43 -36.68 63.36
C PHE A 804 -26.39 -37.82 63.09
N TYR A 805 -27.69 -37.57 63.25
CA TYR A 805 -28.69 -38.59 62.91
C TYR A 805 -28.98 -38.61 61.41
N TYR A 806 -29.40 -39.75 60.91
CA TYR A 806 -29.92 -39.91 59.56
C TYR A 806 -31.03 -40.96 59.52
N CYS A 807 -31.82 -40.93 58.46
CA CYS A 807 -32.97 -41.81 58.31
C CYS A 807 -32.66 -42.91 57.29
N GLU A 808 -32.85 -44.16 57.69
CA GLU A 808 -32.77 -45.31 56.80
C GLU A 808 -34.13 -45.99 56.69
N ASN A 809 -34.46 -46.49 55.50
CA ASN A 809 -35.57 -47.41 55.37
C ASN A 809 -35.19 -48.75 56.02
N PRO A 810 -36.13 -49.45 56.68
CA PRO A 810 -35.89 -50.76 57.24
C PRO A 810 -35.41 -51.74 56.15
N ILE A 811 -34.35 -52.50 56.46
CA ILE A 811 -33.81 -53.57 55.61
C ILE A 811 -34.47 -54.88 56.04
N CYS A 812 -35.12 -55.58 55.12
CA CYS A 812 -35.73 -56.88 55.34
C CYS A 812 -34.91 -57.97 54.66
N ASP A 813 -35.15 -59.23 55.06
CA ASP A 813 -34.56 -60.42 54.45
C ASP A 813 -34.74 -60.42 52.92
N ASP A 814 -33.77 -60.96 52.18
CA ASP A 814 -33.77 -61.03 50.70
C ASP A 814 -35.02 -61.73 50.14
N ASN A 815 -35.70 -62.56 50.95
CA ASN A 815 -36.95 -63.20 50.58
C ASN A 815 -38.16 -62.24 50.56
N CYS A 816 -38.02 -60.99 51.02
CA CYS A 816 -39.06 -59.97 50.99
C CYS A 816 -39.11 -59.28 49.61
N PRO A 817 -40.19 -59.42 48.82
CA PRO A 817 -40.24 -58.94 47.43
C PRO A 817 -40.55 -57.42 47.33
N VAL A 818 -39.78 -56.59 48.04
CA VAL A 818 -39.95 -55.13 48.05
C VAL A 818 -39.76 -54.53 46.65
N GLU A 819 -38.79 -55.04 45.88
CA GLU A 819 -38.52 -54.59 44.51
C GLU A 819 -39.70 -54.85 43.55
N ASN A 820 -40.43 -55.95 43.76
CA ASN A 820 -41.61 -56.30 42.96
C ASN A 820 -42.84 -55.48 43.35
N LYS A 821 -42.74 -54.59 44.35
CA LYS A 821 -43.84 -53.80 44.92
C LYS A 821 -45.01 -54.65 45.45
N THR A 822 -44.76 -55.92 45.77
CA THR A 822 -45.76 -56.82 46.35
C THR A 822 -45.65 -56.91 47.87
N ALA A 823 -44.55 -56.41 48.45
CA ALA A 823 -44.34 -56.24 49.87
C ALA A 823 -43.72 -54.89 50.21
N ILE A 824 -43.88 -54.45 51.45
CA ILE A 824 -43.14 -53.37 52.08
C ILE A 824 -42.32 -53.94 53.23
N CYS A 825 -41.13 -53.38 53.45
CA CYS A 825 -40.37 -53.69 54.65
C CYS A 825 -40.81 -52.75 55.77
N VAL A 826 -41.22 -53.31 56.89
CA VAL A 826 -41.73 -52.55 58.04
C VAL A 826 -40.75 -52.67 59.19
N LYS A 827 -40.53 -51.52 59.84
CA LYS A 827 -39.64 -51.40 60.99
C LYS A 827 -40.25 -52.10 62.21
N GLY A 828 -39.49 -52.99 62.85
CA GLY A 828 -39.90 -53.60 64.11
C GLY A 828 -39.81 -52.66 65.31
N GLU A 829 -40.64 -52.91 66.32
CA GLU A 829 -40.62 -52.19 67.58
C GLU A 829 -39.23 -52.30 68.23
N ASN A 830 -38.60 -51.15 68.51
CA ASN A 830 -37.24 -51.02 69.08
C ASN A 830 -36.04 -51.35 68.17
N ASN A 831 -36.20 -51.41 66.84
CA ASN A 831 -35.05 -51.57 65.95
C ASN A 831 -34.22 -50.26 65.83
N LEU A 832 -33.18 -50.13 66.66
CA LEU A 832 -32.26 -48.98 66.68
C LEU A 832 -31.03 -49.16 65.77
N LYS A 833 -30.87 -50.31 65.11
CA LYS A 833 -29.66 -50.64 64.33
C LYS A 833 -29.95 -51.09 62.89
N ASN A 834 -31.18 -50.91 62.42
CA ASN A 834 -31.65 -51.41 61.11
C ASN A 834 -31.27 -52.88 60.86
N ASN A 835 -31.49 -53.73 61.87
CA ASN A 835 -31.16 -55.14 61.78
C ASN A 835 -32.22 -55.90 60.97
N ILE A 836 -31.77 -56.68 59.99
CA ILE A 836 -32.61 -57.48 59.09
C ILE A 836 -33.56 -58.43 59.84
N ASN A 837 -33.12 -58.94 60.99
CA ASN A 837 -33.89 -59.89 61.82
C ASN A 837 -34.95 -59.21 62.70
N LEU A 838 -34.94 -57.88 62.78
CA LEU A 838 -35.87 -57.10 63.60
C LEU A 838 -36.90 -56.37 62.74
N ASN A 839 -36.67 -56.23 61.44
CA ASN A 839 -37.67 -55.73 60.50
C ASN A 839 -38.49 -56.91 59.96
N TYR A 840 -39.73 -56.66 59.56
CA TYR A 840 -40.59 -57.70 59.02
C TYR A 840 -41.17 -57.29 57.67
N CYS A 841 -41.35 -58.29 56.81
CA CYS A 841 -41.92 -58.12 55.49
C CYS A 841 -43.45 -58.14 55.60
N GLU A 842 -44.12 -57.07 55.18
CA GLU A 842 -45.58 -57.00 55.15
C GLU A 842 -46.05 -56.96 53.69
N CYS A 843 -47.01 -57.81 53.32
CA CYS A 843 -47.55 -57.82 51.97
C CYS A 843 -48.40 -56.57 51.71
N VAL A 844 -48.19 -55.93 50.56
CA VAL A 844 -49.05 -54.81 50.13
C VAL A 844 -50.46 -55.34 49.92
N LYS A 845 -51.47 -54.57 50.36
CA LYS A 845 -52.90 -54.93 50.25
C LYS A 845 -53.25 -55.50 48.86
N GLY A 846 -53.83 -56.70 48.83
CA GLY A 846 -54.11 -57.46 47.61
C GLY A 846 -53.07 -58.53 47.29
N TRP A 847 -52.08 -58.76 48.17
CA TRP A 847 -51.12 -59.86 48.12
C TRP A 847 -51.10 -60.61 49.46
N LYS A 848 -50.93 -61.93 49.42
CA LYS A 848 -50.93 -62.83 50.58
C LYS A 848 -49.86 -63.92 50.46
N GLU A 849 -49.74 -64.72 51.53
CA GLU A 849 -48.74 -65.79 51.75
C GLU A 849 -47.30 -65.31 52.05
N GLU A 850 -46.48 -66.24 52.55
CA GLU A 850 -45.06 -66.00 52.89
C GLU A 850 -44.28 -65.62 51.61
N GLY A 851 -43.72 -64.40 51.60
CA GLY A 851 -43.06 -63.83 50.44
C GLY A 851 -44.00 -63.15 49.44
N CYS A 852 -45.27 -62.89 49.77
CA CYS A 852 -46.19 -62.01 49.03
C CYS A 852 -46.29 -62.31 47.52
N LYS A 853 -46.39 -63.60 47.18
CA LYS A 853 -46.38 -64.11 45.80
C LYS A 853 -47.77 -64.33 45.22
N GLU A 854 -48.80 -64.50 46.06
CA GLU A 854 -50.17 -64.71 45.61
C GLU A 854 -50.99 -63.44 45.67
N LYS A 855 -51.69 -63.12 44.58
CA LYS A 855 -52.62 -62.00 44.52
C LYS A 855 -53.96 -62.41 45.13
N GLU A 856 -54.46 -61.65 46.10
CA GLU A 856 -55.72 -61.91 46.79
C GLU A 856 -56.89 -61.48 45.91
N TYR A 857 -57.63 -62.45 45.35
CA TYR A 857 -58.85 -62.22 44.59
C TYR A 857 -60.06 -62.31 45.53
N ILE A 858 -60.84 -61.23 45.63
CA ILE A 858 -62.11 -61.21 46.38
C ILE A 858 -63.18 -61.89 45.52
N GLU A 859 -63.71 -63.04 45.94
CA GLU A 859 -64.94 -63.59 45.36
C GLU A 859 -66.11 -62.66 45.69
N LYS A 860 -66.68 -62.03 44.67
CA LYS A 860 -67.95 -61.29 44.75
C LYS A 860 -69.10 -62.28 45.02
N ARG A 861 -69.77 -62.14 46.17
CA ARG A 861 -71.15 -62.60 46.37
C ARG A 861 -72.09 -61.42 46.44
#